data_AF-A0A2H6HBV4-F1
#
_entry.id   AF-A0A2H6HBV4-F1
#
_cell.length_a   1.000
_cell.length_b   1.000
_cell.length_c   1.000
_cell.angle_alpha   90.00
_cell.angle_beta   90.00
_cell.angle_gamma   90.00
#
_symmetry.space_group_name_H-M   'P 1'
#
loop_
_entity.id
_entity.type
_entity.pdbx_description
1 polymer ?
#
loop_
_entity_poly.entity_id
_entity_poly.type
_entity_poly.pdbx_seq_one_letter_code
_entity_poly.pdbx_strand_id
1 'polypeptide(L)'
;MNVVAERSRRSLITLLAFVLVLGSISLMATQQAQAAYPGGNGWIVFMDGFELYAMPSDGSAAPTNLTNSPVSSEADPVFSPDGTQIAFSRDQSGVARIWIADFDPSGPSLSDSGTWTQVSSGSTDGEPSWSPDGTTIAYNRGISWQPSAGTATAEDVTGLVLTDGVADFVAEGVVVGMTVTNVADGSTGTVLTIDSVNQITLSAALAGGTDNQWNIGDTYTIGGTYAQIFKAPADGSSPAGTQLSAGGTTPTYSDRYPAWSPTANIIAFTTTRNGNSDVYRFSSVDGSGEVNLTTGGSFGNHASRPSWSPDGTTVAFQLSGSDSNIWTVNSTTFATQQITGPGNTGTDNDREPAWSPDGTQIAFRRGDTGGDKTFVTASDGSGAATQIGSATSPATHVESDWQPALIGAADGYSVDEGATVNIAAAGVLSNDETLTASVGTVTAVLVGDVSNGTLTLNADGSFGYTHDGSETLSDSFTYRPVQGSVQGSVATVSLTINPLDDDPTAVADGPYGVTNGGLLTTTAPGVLGNDSDPEGLALTAVLVSDVSNGTLTLNANGSFTYTHDGSATFSDSFTYQAQDPGGNLSGVVTVSIDIAASPISVSVDGPSFGAPGVTATFNSAVSGGAGIVTYAWSVERFGAEVATGSGASLNFTPSLGGLHTVTVTATDDIGSDSTEVNFTVLGDIGNSQFVGNILWLAEAGITKGCNPPANDEFCPDDPVTRGAMAAFLVRFLGLTDDGGGNTFTDDDNSIFEADIAKLAAAGITKGCNPPTNDNFCPNDSVTRGQMAAFLVRALSLTDDGGGNTFTDDDGSVFETDIAKLAAAGITKGCNPPTNDNFCPNDSVTRGQMAAFLNRAGDL
;
A
#
# COMPACT_ATOMS: atom_id res chain seq x y z
N MET A 1 -66.16 -4.25 48.57
CA MET A 1 -67.16 -3.23 48.19
C MET A 1 -66.65 -1.86 48.61
N ASN A 2 -66.47 -1.01 47.60
CA ASN A 2 -66.50 0.46 47.59
C ASN A 2 -65.43 1.28 48.33
N VAL A 3 -64.43 1.71 47.57
CA VAL A 3 -63.79 3.04 47.63
C VAL A 3 -63.44 3.34 46.15
N VAL A 4 -63.92 4.37 45.48
CA VAL A 4 -63.42 5.76 45.48
C VAL A 4 -64.50 6.65 44.86
N ALA A 5 -64.96 7.66 45.60
CA ALA A 5 -65.82 8.74 45.11
C ALA A 5 -65.30 10.09 45.64
N GLU A 6 -65.05 10.99 44.70
CA GLU A 6 -65.17 12.45 44.78
C GLU A 6 -64.71 13.21 46.04
N ARG A 7 -63.63 13.99 45.85
CA ARG A 7 -63.61 15.38 46.31
C ARG A 7 -63.97 16.28 45.12
N SER A 8 -65.27 16.47 44.92
CA SER A 8 -65.82 17.53 44.10
C SER A 8 -65.99 18.82 44.93
N ARG A 9 -65.76 19.96 44.29
CA ARG A 9 -66.39 21.27 44.55
C ARG A 9 -66.09 22.01 45.86
N ARG A 10 -65.16 22.98 45.75
CA ARG A 10 -65.37 24.39 46.14
C ARG A 10 -64.65 25.25 45.09
N SER A 11 -65.38 25.74 44.09
CA SER A 11 -66.10 27.03 44.03
C SER A 11 -65.24 28.10 43.37
N LEU A 12 -65.58 28.48 42.14
CA LEU A 12 -66.49 29.61 41.84
C LEU A 12 -65.82 30.96 42.16
N ILE A 13 -65.20 31.52 41.12
CA ILE A 13 -64.85 32.92 40.75
C ILE A 13 -63.78 32.65 39.68
N THR A 14 -64.08 32.55 38.38
CA THR A 14 -64.36 33.68 37.49
C THR A 14 -65.12 33.17 36.26
N LEU A 15 -66.42 33.46 36.18
CA LEU A 15 -67.30 33.19 35.04
C LEU A 15 -67.98 34.53 34.73
N LEU A 16 -67.57 35.25 33.68
CA LEU A 16 -68.38 36.12 32.80
C LEU A 16 -67.48 37.04 31.94
N ALA A 17 -67.16 36.57 30.74
CA ALA A 17 -67.08 37.34 29.50
C ALA A 17 -67.17 36.29 28.37
N PHE A 18 -68.39 35.86 28.02
CA PHE A 18 -69.13 36.26 26.80
C PHE A 18 -68.47 35.71 25.51
N VAL A 19 -68.88 34.54 24.99
CA VAL A 19 -70.12 34.21 24.22
C VAL A 19 -70.04 34.66 22.75
N LEU A 20 -70.43 33.74 21.84
CA LEU A 20 -70.34 33.71 20.37
C LEU A 20 -68.94 33.31 19.87
N VAL A 21 -68.70 32.11 19.31
CA VAL A 21 -69.37 31.50 18.15
C VAL A 21 -69.32 29.97 18.27
N LEU A 22 -70.47 29.32 18.46
CA LEU A 22 -70.72 27.95 18.02
C LEU A 22 -71.66 28.06 16.82
N GLY A 23 -71.10 27.85 15.63
CA GLY A 23 -71.80 27.95 14.36
C GLY A 23 -70.77 28.17 13.25
N SER A 24 -70.60 27.15 12.40
CA SER A 24 -69.65 27.04 11.29
C SER A 24 -68.16 26.95 11.68
N ILE A 25 -67.64 25.72 11.76
CA ILE A 25 -66.56 25.17 10.90
C ILE A 25 -66.83 23.65 10.87
N SER A 26 -67.76 23.25 10.01
CA SER A 26 -67.52 22.06 9.19
C SER A 26 -66.76 22.58 7.98
N LEU A 27 -65.45 22.43 7.98
CA LEU A 27 -64.69 22.40 6.74
C LEU A 27 -63.61 21.33 6.91
N MET A 28 -63.78 20.29 6.11
CA MET A 28 -63.01 19.07 6.07
C MET A 28 -61.55 19.36 5.74
N ALA A 29 -60.64 18.85 6.56
CA ALA A 29 -59.34 18.40 6.08
C ALA A 29 -59.38 16.87 6.13
N THR A 30 -59.78 16.26 5.02
CA THR A 30 -59.60 14.83 4.78
C THR A 30 -58.08 14.59 4.65
N GLN A 31 -57.46 14.06 5.70
CA GLN A 31 -56.04 13.72 5.71
C GLN A 31 -55.79 12.37 5.03
N GLN A 32 -54.64 12.31 4.35
CA GLN A 32 -54.26 11.39 3.29
C GLN A 32 -53.71 10.08 3.86
N ALA A 33 -54.25 8.94 3.43
CA ALA A 33 -53.64 7.62 3.63
C ALA A 33 -52.74 7.30 2.43
N GLN A 34 -51.68 6.51 2.64
CA GLN A 34 -50.70 6.10 1.61
C GLN A 34 -50.85 4.60 1.27
N ALA A 35 -50.55 4.20 0.03
CA ALA A 35 -50.82 2.86 -0.53
C ALA A 35 -50.34 1.69 0.33
N ALA A 36 -51.09 0.58 0.19
CA ALA A 36 -50.94 -0.65 0.95
C ALA A 36 -49.95 -1.59 0.25
N TYR A 37 -48.92 -2.08 0.96
CA TYR A 37 -47.91 -2.97 0.38
C TYR A 37 -48.15 -4.42 0.82
N PRO A 38 -48.21 -5.39 -0.12
CA PRO A 38 -48.33 -6.80 0.23
C PRO A 38 -46.99 -7.35 0.71
N GLY A 39 -46.99 -8.05 1.84
CA GLY A 39 -45.94 -9.01 2.15
C GLY A 39 -46.23 -10.32 1.42
N GLY A 40 -45.21 -11.09 1.06
CA GLY A 40 -45.38 -12.46 0.52
C GLY A 40 -46.12 -13.43 1.48
N ASN A 41 -46.50 -12.95 2.66
CA ASN A 41 -47.15 -13.64 3.77
C ASN A 41 -48.69 -13.53 3.78
N GLY A 42 -49.31 -12.90 2.77
CA GLY A 42 -50.77 -12.72 2.73
C GLY A 42 -51.30 -11.59 3.62
N TRP A 43 -50.45 -10.66 4.03
CA TRP A 43 -50.82 -9.47 4.79
C TRP A 43 -50.54 -8.19 4.02
N ILE A 44 -51.32 -7.16 4.35
CA ILE A 44 -51.15 -5.80 3.84
C ILE A 44 -50.93 -4.87 5.01
N VAL A 45 -49.96 -3.97 4.84
CA VAL A 45 -49.66 -2.89 5.79
C VAL A 45 -49.97 -1.54 5.14
N PHE A 46 -50.57 -0.64 5.90
CA PHE A 46 -50.93 0.70 5.47
C PHE A 46 -50.94 1.68 6.64
N MET A 47 -51.08 2.97 6.33
CA MET A 47 -51.19 4.05 7.32
C MET A 47 -52.61 4.61 7.36
N ASP A 48 -53.16 4.79 8.56
CA ASP A 48 -54.37 5.58 8.82
C ASP A 48 -54.16 6.45 10.06
N GLY A 49 -54.49 7.74 9.98
CA GLY A 49 -54.34 8.67 11.12
C GLY A 49 -52.92 8.80 11.69
N PHE A 50 -51.87 8.61 10.88
CA PHE A 50 -50.45 8.54 11.29
C PHE A 50 -50.10 7.33 12.18
N GLU A 51 -50.89 6.27 12.12
CA GLU A 51 -50.59 4.99 12.75
C GLU A 51 -50.54 3.89 11.68
N LEU A 52 -49.78 2.83 11.97
CA LEU A 52 -49.69 1.68 11.06
C LEU A 52 -50.80 0.68 11.36
N TYR A 53 -51.41 0.14 10.31
CA TYR A 53 -52.42 -0.90 10.38
C TYR A 53 -52.00 -2.08 9.50
N ALA A 54 -52.33 -3.29 9.94
CA ALA A 54 -52.26 -4.48 9.11
C ALA A 54 -53.62 -5.17 8.99
N MET A 55 -53.85 -5.79 7.84
CA MET A 55 -54.98 -6.69 7.63
C MET A 55 -54.61 -7.85 6.70
N PRO A 56 -55.30 -8.99 6.80
CA PRO A 56 -55.19 -10.04 5.80
C PRO A 56 -55.52 -9.51 4.41
N SER A 57 -54.74 -9.92 3.41
CA SER A 57 -54.93 -9.49 2.03
C SER A 57 -56.19 -10.04 1.38
N ASP A 58 -56.81 -11.07 1.95
CA ASP A 58 -58.09 -11.62 1.50
C ASP A 58 -59.31 -10.90 2.11
N GLY A 59 -59.09 -9.90 2.97
CA GLY A 59 -60.17 -9.19 3.68
C GLY A 59 -60.92 -10.08 4.68
N SER A 60 -60.36 -11.22 5.09
CA SER A 60 -61.00 -12.13 6.05
C SER A 60 -61.17 -11.52 7.44
N ALA A 61 -60.39 -10.49 7.79
CA ALA A 61 -60.47 -9.78 9.06
C ALA A 61 -60.35 -8.26 8.88
N ALA A 62 -60.92 -7.52 9.84
CA ALA A 62 -60.80 -6.06 9.89
C ALA A 62 -59.36 -5.61 10.20
N PRO A 63 -58.95 -4.41 9.76
CA PRO A 63 -57.64 -3.86 10.09
C PRO A 63 -57.34 -3.80 11.58
N THR A 64 -56.14 -4.23 11.94
CA THR A 64 -55.60 -4.16 13.29
C THR A 64 -54.56 -3.05 13.35
N ASN A 65 -54.73 -2.13 14.30
CA ASN A 65 -53.74 -1.09 14.58
C ASN A 65 -52.47 -1.75 15.16
N LEU A 66 -51.33 -1.51 14.53
CA LEU A 66 -50.05 -2.07 14.89
C LEU A 66 -49.31 -1.23 15.92
N THR A 67 -49.26 0.10 15.77
CA THR A 67 -48.36 0.97 16.54
C THR A 67 -49.03 1.66 17.72
N ASN A 68 -50.32 2.03 17.62
CA ASN A 68 -51.16 2.56 18.72
C ASN A 68 -50.43 3.54 19.67
N SER A 69 -49.78 4.56 19.11
CA SER A 69 -48.87 5.47 19.83
C SER A 69 -49.46 6.87 19.98
N PRO A 70 -49.59 7.41 21.21
CA PRO A 70 -50.10 8.76 21.44
C PRO A 70 -49.06 9.87 21.26
N VAL A 71 -47.80 9.53 20.99
CA VAL A 71 -46.65 10.47 21.02
C VAL A 71 -45.78 10.42 19.76
N SER A 72 -46.09 9.56 18.80
CA SER A 72 -45.36 9.44 17.54
C SER A 72 -46.30 9.36 16.35
N SER A 73 -45.80 9.79 15.19
CA SER A 73 -46.47 9.62 13.90
C SER A 73 -45.65 8.68 13.04
N GLU A 74 -46.30 7.63 12.53
CA GLU A 74 -45.72 6.66 11.61
C GLU A 74 -46.25 6.86 10.19
N ALA A 75 -45.39 6.64 9.20
CA ALA A 75 -45.70 6.77 7.78
C ALA A 75 -44.90 5.78 6.92
N ASP A 76 -45.33 5.63 5.67
CA ASP A 76 -44.61 4.89 4.63
C ASP A 76 -44.25 3.42 4.98
N PRO A 77 -45.17 2.58 5.49
CA PRO A 77 -44.82 1.22 5.83
C PRO A 77 -44.56 0.36 4.60
N VAL A 78 -43.54 -0.49 4.65
CA VAL A 78 -43.21 -1.47 3.60
C VAL A 78 -42.74 -2.79 4.20
N PHE A 79 -43.26 -3.91 3.70
CA PHE A 79 -42.80 -5.24 4.10
C PHE A 79 -41.42 -5.55 3.54
N SER A 80 -40.62 -6.24 4.34
CA SER A 80 -39.44 -6.99 3.90
C SER A 80 -39.82 -8.04 2.85
N PRO A 81 -38.88 -8.46 1.98
CA PRO A 81 -39.17 -9.44 0.93
C PRO A 81 -39.74 -10.77 1.44
N ASP A 82 -39.34 -11.21 2.63
CA ASP A 82 -39.84 -12.42 3.29
C ASP A 82 -41.16 -12.20 4.07
N GLY A 83 -41.63 -10.96 4.17
CA GLY A 83 -42.85 -10.58 4.87
C GLY A 83 -42.76 -10.68 6.41
N THR A 84 -41.58 -10.87 6.99
CA THR A 84 -41.41 -11.06 8.44
C THR A 84 -41.13 -9.77 9.19
N GLN A 85 -40.82 -8.69 8.49
CA GLN A 85 -40.52 -7.37 9.07
C GLN A 85 -41.19 -6.24 8.28
N ILE A 86 -41.46 -5.11 8.94
CA ILE A 86 -41.98 -3.88 8.35
C ILE A 86 -40.96 -2.76 8.58
N ALA A 87 -40.53 -2.10 7.51
CA ALA A 87 -39.81 -0.83 7.56
C ALA A 87 -40.79 0.34 7.44
N PHE A 88 -40.58 1.41 8.19
CA PHE A 88 -41.47 2.58 8.20
C PHE A 88 -40.74 3.83 8.67
N SER A 89 -41.27 5.01 8.32
CA SER A 89 -40.83 6.28 8.90
C SER A 89 -41.55 6.52 10.23
N ARG A 90 -40.82 6.93 11.26
CA ARG A 90 -41.36 7.26 12.58
C ARG A 90 -40.83 8.59 13.06
N ASP A 91 -41.73 9.49 13.43
CA ASP A 91 -41.40 10.76 14.07
C ASP A 91 -41.90 10.79 15.52
N GLN A 92 -40.99 10.96 16.48
CA GLN A 92 -41.29 11.07 17.92
C GLN A 92 -41.03 12.49 18.48
N SER A 93 -40.38 13.38 17.72
CA SER A 93 -39.82 14.64 18.26
C SER A 93 -39.73 15.79 17.23
N GLY A 94 -40.41 15.66 16.09
CA GLY A 94 -40.32 16.57 14.94
C GLY A 94 -39.24 16.19 13.92
N VAL A 95 -38.64 15.00 14.03
CA VAL A 95 -37.64 14.47 13.08
C VAL A 95 -37.93 13.00 12.81
N ALA A 96 -38.41 12.72 11.61
CA ALA A 96 -38.73 11.36 11.19
C ALA A 96 -37.47 10.53 10.89
N ARG A 97 -37.45 9.25 11.26
CA ARG A 97 -36.36 8.31 11.02
C ARG A 97 -36.91 6.99 10.50
N ILE A 98 -36.08 6.20 9.81
CA ILE A 98 -36.46 4.86 9.38
C ILE A 98 -36.27 3.86 10.53
N TRP A 99 -37.32 3.10 10.80
CA TRP A 99 -37.37 2.02 11.76
C TRP A 99 -37.81 0.72 11.09
N ILE A 100 -37.30 -0.40 11.60
CA ILE A 100 -37.74 -1.75 11.24
C ILE A 100 -38.29 -2.42 12.49
N ALA A 101 -39.43 -3.10 12.34
CA ALA A 101 -40.01 -3.92 13.39
C ALA A 101 -40.40 -5.30 12.84
N ASP A 102 -40.24 -6.33 13.67
CA ASP A 102 -40.68 -7.69 13.35
C ASP A 102 -42.21 -7.75 13.29
N PHE A 103 -42.73 -8.49 12.31
CA PHE A 103 -44.15 -8.68 12.05
C PHE A 103 -44.55 -10.14 12.24
N ASP A 104 -45.44 -10.38 13.21
CA ASP A 104 -46.04 -11.70 13.45
C ASP A 104 -47.44 -11.78 12.82
N PRO A 105 -47.63 -12.58 11.76
CA PRO A 105 -48.92 -12.75 11.10
C PRO A 105 -49.93 -13.54 11.95
N SER A 106 -49.51 -14.24 13.00
CA SER A 106 -50.42 -15.02 13.87
C SER A 106 -51.16 -14.16 14.91
N GLY A 107 -50.69 -12.92 15.11
CA GLY A 107 -51.26 -11.94 16.03
C GLY A 107 -50.68 -10.54 15.75
N PRO A 108 -51.17 -9.82 14.73
CA PRO A 108 -50.53 -8.60 14.22
C PRO A 108 -50.48 -7.53 15.32
N SER A 109 -49.29 -7.29 15.88
CA SER A 109 -49.03 -6.19 16.80
C SER A 109 -47.58 -5.74 16.70
N LEU A 110 -47.36 -4.43 16.70
CA LEU A 110 -46.04 -3.82 16.83
C LEU A 110 -46.06 -3.01 18.14
N SER A 111 -45.98 -3.67 19.29
CA SER A 111 -45.98 -2.93 20.57
C SER A 111 -44.69 -2.12 20.74
N ASP A 112 -44.77 -0.93 21.37
CA ASP A 112 -43.61 -0.12 21.81
C ASP A 112 -42.63 -0.87 22.76
N SER A 113 -42.99 -2.08 23.20
CA SER A 113 -42.13 -2.98 23.98
C SER A 113 -41.35 -4.01 23.15
N GLY A 114 -41.50 -4.02 21.82
CA GLY A 114 -40.78 -4.91 20.91
C GLY A 114 -39.36 -4.45 20.56
N THR A 115 -38.54 -5.37 20.02
CA THR A 115 -37.23 -5.07 19.43
C THR A 115 -37.41 -4.35 18.10
N TRP A 116 -37.35 -3.01 18.12
CA TRP A 116 -37.34 -2.21 16.90
C TRP A 116 -35.94 -1.70 16.62
N THR A 117 -35.52 -1.75 15.36
CA THR A 117 -34.20 -1.32 14.93
C THR A 117 -34.31 0.02 14.23
N GLN A 118 -33.64 1.05 14.76
CA GLN A 118 -33.51 2.33 14.06
C GLN A 118 -32.42 2.21 13.01
N VAL A 119 -32.77 2.40 11.74
CA VAL A 119 -31.89 2.18 10.59
C VAL A 119 -31.23 3.46 10.11
N SER A 120 -31.81 4.62 10.41
CA SER A 120 -31.34 5.90 9.88
C SER A 120 -31.12 6.96 10.97
N SER A 121 -30.25 7.94 10.69
CA SER A 121 -29.88 9.00 11.62
C SER A 121 -29.60 10.36 10.97
N GLY A 122 -29.50 11.42 11.79
CA GLY A 122 -29.21 12.79 11.34
C GLY A 122 -30.46 13.64 11.09
N SER A 123 -31.10 13.48 9.93
CA SER A 123 -32.17 14.35 9.44
C SER A 123 -33.54 13.66 9.41
N THR A 124 -34.53 14.31 8.82
CA THR A 124 -35.86 13.74 8.52
C THR A 124 -35.73 12.78 7.34
N ASP A 125 -35.98 11.49 7.60
CA ASP A 125 -35.90 10.40 6.63
C ASP A 125 -37.27 9.73 6.44
N GLY A 126 -37.61 9.34 5.20
CA GLY A 126 -38.91 8.75 4.88
C GLY A 126 -38.86 7.83 3.64
N GLU A 127 -40.04 7.34 3.25
CA GLU A 127 -40.25 6.56 2.02
C GLU A 127 -39.26 5.36 1.88
N PRO A 128 -39.17 4.44 2.86
CA PRO A 128 -38.24 3.31 2.81
C PRO A 128 -38.60 2.28 1.72
N SER A 129 -37.58 1.58 1.22
CA SER A 129 -37.71 0.47 0.27
C SER A 129 -36.62 -0.57 0.51
N TRP A 130 -37.00 -1.85 0.57
CA TRP A 130 -36.09 -2.97 0.82
C TRP A 130 -35.33 -3.40 -0.43
N SER A 131 -34.08 -3.80 -0.25
CA SER A 131 -33.36 -4.63 -1.22
C SER A 131 -33.99 -6.03 -1.32
N PRO A 132 -33.88 -6.72 -2.48
CA PRO A 132 -34.50 -8.03 -2.69
C PRO A 132 -34.04 -9.13 -1.74
N ASP A 133 -32.81 -9.01 -1.24
CA ASP A 133 -32.20 -9.92 -0.27
C ASP A 133 -32.60 -9.59 1.19
N GLY A 134 -33.33 -8.50 1.41
CA GLY A 134 -33.76 -8.07 2.75
C GLY A 134 -32.65 -7.48 3.62
N THR A 135 -31.45 -7.20 3.08
CA THR A 135 -30.30 -6.77 3.91
C THR A 135 -30.14 -5.25 4.01
N THR A 136 -30.75 -4.48 3.11
CA THR A 136 -30.51 -3.05 2.94
C THR A 136 -31.82 -2.28 2.74
N ILE A 137 -31.88 -1.06 3.27
CA ILE A 137 -32.98 -0.12 3.04
C ILE A 137 -32.49 1.08 2.22
N ALA A 138 -33.16 1.37 1.11
CA ALA A 138 -33.12 2.68 0.46
C ALA A 138 -34.20 3.60 1.03
N TYR A 139 -33.91 4.88 1.20
CA TYR A 139 -34.84 5.86 1.74
C TYR A 139 -34.51 7.27 1.24
N ASN A 140 -35.45 8.21 1.37
CA ASN A 140 -35.18 9.62 1.11
C ASN A 140 -34.73 10.32 2.41
N ARG A 141 -33.84 11.31 2.28
CA ARG A 141 -33.36 12.12 3.40
C ARG A 141 -33.49 13.59 3.10
N GLY A 142 -34.17 14.33 3.96
CA GLY A 142 -34.21 15.79 3.92
C GLY A 142 -32.83 16.38 4.22
N ILE A 143 -32.37 17.30 3.37
CA ILE A 143 -31.15 18.08 3.55
C ILE A 143 -31.60 19.54 3.68
N SER A 144 -31.62 20.03 4.93
CA SER A 144 -31.93 21.42 5.22
C SER A 144 -30.68 22.28 5.03
N TRP A 145 -30.76 23.29 4.17
CA TRP A 145 -29.75 24.35 4.12
C TRP A 145 -30.15 25.48 5.07
N GLN A 146 -29.38 25.65 6.16
CA GLN A 146 -29.34 26.92 6.90
C GLN A 146 -28.09 27.68 6.45
N PRO A 147 -28.19 28.95 6.00
CA PRO A 147 -27.01 29.77 5.86
C PRO A 147 -26.35 29.88 7.23
N SER A 148 -25.05 29.58 7.29
CA SER A 148 -24.20 29.85 8.46
C SER A 148 -24.44 31.28 8.91
N ALA A 149 -24.76 31.48 10.19
CA ALA A 149 -25.01 32.78 10.80
C ALA A 149 -23.86 33.77 10.49
N GLY A 150 -24.05 34.58 9.46
CA GLY A 150 -23.39 35.87 9.32
C GLY A 150 -24.22 36.88 10.10
N THR A 151 -23.69 37.41 11.19
CA THR A 151 -24.24 38.59 11.85
C THR A 151 -24.36 39.73 10.84
N ALA A 152 -25.55 39.98 10.31
CA ALA A 152 -25.92 41.32 9.89
C ALA A 152 -26.30 42.07 11.17
N THR A 153 -25.44 42.97 11.62
CA THR A 153 -25.78 43.91 12.69
C THR A 153 -26.97 44.73 12.23
N ALA A 154 -28.07 44.62 12.97
CA ALA A 154 -29.21 45.51 12.83
C ALA A 154 -28.77 46.94 13.17
N GLU A 155 -28.58 47.79 12.17
CA GLU A 155 -28.49 49.23 12.41
C GLU A 155 -29.35 50.12 11.49
N ASP A 156 -30.04 49.62 10.44
CA ASP A 156 -30.80 50.51 9.53
C ASP A 156 -32.16 49.99 9.02
N VAL A 157 -32.94 49.27 9.84
CA VAL A 157 -34.40 49.15 9.58
C VAL A 157 -35.17 49.25 10.90
N THR A 158 -35.49 50.48 11.29
CA THR A 158 -36.55 50.72 12.29
C THR A 158 -37.88 50.82 11.56
N GLY A 159 -38.75 49.83 11.75
CA GLY A 159 -40.19 49.97 11.46
C GLY A 159 -40.81 49.04 10.42
N LEU A 160 -40.45 47.75 10.37
CA LEU A 160 -41.24 46.74 9.66
C LEU A 160 -41.95 45.82 10.66
N VAL A 161 -43.28 45.84 10.70
CA VAL A 161 -44.10 44.88 11.45
C VAL A 161 -44.92 44.09 10.43
N LEU A 162 -44.66 42.79 10.35
CA LEU A 162 -45.53 41.84 9.64
C LEU A 162 -46.74 41.57 10.55
N THR A 163 -47.90 42.11 10.20
CA THR A 163 -49.15 41.79 10.92
C THR A 163 -50.01 40.83 10.11
N ASP A 164 -50.06 39.60 10.60
CA ASP A 164 -51.07 38.55 10.41
C ASP A 164 -51.17 37.87 9.03
N GLY A 165 -51.20 36.54 9.05
CA GLY A 165 -51.38 35.67 7.87
C GLY A 165 -50.48 34.44 7.87
N VAL A 166 -50.99 33.31 8.37
CA VAL A 166 -50.43 31.97 8.16
C VAL A 166 -50.56 31.60 6.68
N ALA A 167 -49.46 31.20 6.03
CA ALA A 167 -49.49 30.58 4.71
C ALA A 167 -49.15 29.10 4.84
N ASP A 168 -50.15 28.27 4.59
CA ASP A 168 -50.04 26.83 4.37
C ASP A 168 -49.74 26.62 2.87
N PHE A 169 -48.67 25.89 2.53
CA PHE A 169 -48.18 25.78 1.16
C PHE A 169 -48.85 24.62 0.43
N VAL A 170 -49.86 24.92 -0.39
CA VAL A 170 -50.40 23.98 -1.38
C VAL A 170 -50.54 24.68 -2.75
N ALA A 171 -49.93 24.06 -3.76
CA ALA A 171 -50.07 24.28 -5.21
C ALA A 171 -49.38 25.49 -5.88
N GLU A 172 -48.85 25.23 -7.07
CA GLU A 172 -48.25 26.19 -8.00
C GLU A 172 -49.22 27.32 -8.41
N GLY A 173 -48.71 28.55 -8.54
CA GLY A 173 -49.35 29.63 -9.30
C GLY A 173 -50.11 30.73 -8.53
N VAL A 174 -49.88 30.93 -7.23
CA VAL A 174 -50.59 31.97 -6.46
C VAL A 174 -49.92 33.36 -6.56
N VAL A 175 -50.65 34.35 -7.08
CA VAL A 175 -50.29 35.78 -6.93
C VAL A 175 -50.84 36.28 -5.60
N VAL A 176 -49.96 36.58 -4.64
CA VAL A 176 -50.34 37.17 -3.35
C VAL A 176 -50.36 38.70 -3.49
N GLY A 177 -51.56 39.27 -3.62
CA GLY A 177 -51.76 40.72 -3.63
C GLY A 177 -51.61 41.32 -2.24
N MET A 178 -50.38 41.61 -1.81
CA MET A 178 -50.10 42.33 -0.56
C MET A 178 -49.77 43.80 -0.83
N THR A 179 -50.36 44.69 -0.02
CA THR A 179 -50.13 46.13 -0.04
C THR A 179 -49.05 46.49 0.96
N VAL A 180 -48.00 47.18 0.52
CA VAL A 180 -46.94 47.67 1.41
C VAL A 180 -47.16 49.17 1.66
N THR A 181 -47.15 49.57 2.93
CA THR A 181 -47.34 50.96 3.37
C THR A 181 -46.05 51.49 3.98
N ASN A 182 -45.55 52.62 3.49
CA ASN A 182 -44.42 53.31 4.10
C ASN A 182 -44.88 54.01 5.39
N VAL A 183 -44.25 53.68 6.52
CA VAL A 183 -44.65 54.15 7.85
C VAL A 183 -44.31 55.63 8.09
N ALA A 184 -43.37 56.19 7.31
CA ALA A 184 -42.93 57.58 7.46
C ALA A 184 -43.83 58.61 6.75
N ASP A 185 -44.44 58.23 5.61
CA ASP A 185 -45.24 59.16 4.78
C ASP A 185 -46.64 58.65 4.40
N GLY A 186 -46.97 57.38 4.72
CA GLY A 186 -48.27 56.77 4.45
C GLY A 186 -48.52 56.38 2.99
N SER A 187 -47.51 56.45 2.11
CA SER A 187 -47.65 56.01 0.72
C SER A 187 -47.80 54.49 0.63
N THR A 188 -48.65 54.02 -0.30
CA THR A 188 -48.93 52.59 -0.52
C THR A 188 -48.55 52.16 -1.93
N GLY A 189 -47.90 51.01 -2.06
CA GLY A 189 -47.57 50.35 -3.32
C GLY A 189 -48.06 48.91 -3.34
N THR A 190 -48.32 48.37 -4.53
CA THR A 190 -48.68 46.96 -4.74
C THR A 190 -47.84 46.41 -5.89
N VAL A 191 -47.17 45.26 -5.70
CA VAL A 191 -46.90 44.18 -6.68
C VAL A 191 -45.81 43.23 -6.13
N LEU A 192 -46.08 41.92 -6.22
CA LEU A 192 -45.09 40.83 -6.24
C LEU A 192 -45.55 39.80 -7.29
N THR A 193 -44.67 39.46 -8.24
CA THR A 193 -44.81 38.24 -9.06
C THR A 193 -43.77 37.23 -8.59
N ILE A 194 -44.22 36.02 -8.29
CA ILE A 194 -43.40 34.86 -7.98
C ILE A 194 -43.10 34.16 -9.31
N ASP A 195 -41.83 33.96 -9.65
CA ASP A 195 -41.46 33.04 -10.73
C ASP A 195 -41.21 31.63 -10.19
N SER A 196 -41.08 30.66 -11.09
CA SER A 196 -40.99 29.22 -10.81
C SER A 196 -39.72 28.79 -10.04
N VAL A 197 -38.89 29.73 -9.55
CA VAL A 197 -37.62 29.43 -8.88
C VAL A 197 -37.51 30.07 -7.48
N ASN A 198 -38.64 30.40 -6.83
CA ASN A 198 -38.67 30.96 -5.46
C ASN A 198 -37.83 32.24 -5.29
N GLN A 199 -37.62 33.03 -6.34
CA GLN A 199 -36.97 34.33 -6.26
C GLN A 199 -38.00 35.46 -6.11
N ILE A 200 -37.86 36.27 -5.08
CA ILE A 200 -38.62 37.52 -4.94
C ILE A 200 -37.87 38.63 -5.68
N THR A 201 -38.50 39.21 -6.72
CA THR A 201 -38.02 40.46 -7.32
C THR A 201 -38.91 41.63 -6.89
N LEU A 202 -38.36 42.57 -6.12
CA LEU A 202 -39.03 43.83 -5.79
C LEU A 202 -38.92 44.79 -6.97
N SER A 203 -40.04 45.10 -7.62
CA SER A 203 -40.12 46.22 -8.56
C SER A 203 -41.01 47.32 -7.99
N ALA A 204 -40.39 48.32 -7.37
CA ALA A 204 -41.11 49.54 -6.97
C ALA A 204 -40.94 50.61 -8.05
N ALA A 205 -42.05 51.17 -8.53
CA ALA A 205 -42.08 52.47 -9.20
C ALA A 205 -43.00 53.40 -8.39
N LEU A 206 -42.42 54.31 -7.60
CA LEU A 206 -43.15 55.44 -7.05
C LEU A 206 -42.75 56.71 -7.82
N ALA A 207 -43.76 57.39 -8.35
CA ALA A 207 -43.62 58.65 -9.04
C ALA A 207 -43.34 59.77 -8.01
N GLY A 208 -42.17 60.38 -8.10
CA GLY A 208 -41.87 61.69 -7.50
C GLY A 208 -41.32 61.64 -6.08
N GLY A 209 -39.99 61.51 -5.95
CA GLY A 209 -39.25 61.74 -4.72
C GLY A 209 -37.76 61.59 -4.98
N THR A 210 -37.01 62.68 -4.95
CA THR A 210 -35.55 62.67 -5.07
C THR A 210 -34.97 62.38 -3.69
N ASP A 211 -34.20 61.29 -3.60
CA ASP A 211 -33.39 60.85 -2.45
C ASP A 211 -34.01 59.69 -1.65
N ASN A 212 -33.75 58.47 -2.13
CA ASN A 212 -33.61 57.22 -1.35
C ASN A 212 -33.05 56.16 -2.30
N GLN A 213 -31.74 55.91 -2.22
CA GLN A 213 -31.09 54.79 -2.90
C GLN A 213 -31.53 53.47 -2.25
N TRP A 214 -32.52 52.80 -2.84
CA TRP A 214 -32.63 51.35 -2.71
C TRP A 214 -31.76 50.74 -3.79
N ASN A 215 -30.74 49.96 -3.41
CA ASN A 215 -30.04 49.13 -4.39
C ASN A 215 -31.00 48.05 -4.86
N ILE A 216 -31.56 48.25 -6.05
CA ILE A 216 -32.21 47.21 -6.84
C ILE A 216 -31.12 46.20 -7.22
N GLY A 217 -31.14 45.01 -6.62
CA GLY A 217 -30.17 43.95 -6.93
C GLY A 217 -29.98 42.88 -5.87
N ASP A 218 -30.42 43.09 -4.62
CA ASP A 218 -30.20 42.10 -3.57
C ASP A 218 -31.20 40.94 -3.66
N THR A 219 -30.68 39.73 -3.84
CA THR A 219 -31.43 38.47 -3.90
C THR A 219 -31.50 37.85 -2.50
N TYR A 220 -32.71 37.51 -2.03
CA TYR A 220 -32.89 36.80 -0.75
C TYR A 220 -33.40 35.38 -1.02
N THR A 221 -32.61 34.37 -0.68
CA THR A 221 -32.99 32.96 -0.82
C THR A 221 -33.64 32.49 0.47
N ILE A 222 -34.94 32.15 0.44
CA ILE A 222 -35.61 31.47 1.55
C ILE A 222 -35.18 30.00 1.50
N GLY A 223 -34.56 29.49 2.56
CA GLY A 223 -34.07 28.10 2.61
C GLY A 223 -35.18 27.07 2.36
N GLY A 224 -34.96 26.18 1.40
CA GLY A 224 -35.78 24.99 1.16
C GLY A 224 -35.17 23.74 1.80
N THR A 225 -36.00 22.75 2.12
CA THR A 225 -35.54 21.40 2.48
C THR A 225 -35.70 20.51 1.25
N TYR A 226 -34.60 20.02 0.69
CA TYR A 226 -34.61 19.12 -0.47
C TYR A 226 -34.28 17.70 -0.03
N ALA A 227 -34.89 16.68 -0.62
CA ALA A 227 -34.56 15.30 -0.29
C ALA A 227 -33.51 14.70 -1.25
N GLN A 228 -32.70 13.77 -0.77
CA GLN A 228 -31.76 12.98 -1.56
C GLN A 228 -31.90 11.50 -1.21
N ILE A 229 -31.53 10.59 -2.12
CA ILE A 229 -31.65 9.14 -1.87
C ILE A 229 -30.43 8.65 -1.11
N PHE A 230 -30.68 7.87 -0.06
CA PHE A 230 -29.67 7.21 0.75
C PHE A 230 -29.97 5.71 0.83
N LYS A 231 -28.96 4.92 1.19
CA LYS A 231 -29.12 3.53 1.63
C LYS A 231 -28.43 3.26 2.96
N ALA A 232 -28.96 2.33 3.76
CA ALA A 232 -28.34 1.86 5.00
C ALA A 232 -28.61 0.37 5.23
N PRO A 233 -27.70 -0.36 5.91
CA PRO A 233 -27.95 -1.74 6.34
C PRO A 233 -29.21 -1.86 7.21
N ALA A 234 -30.06 -2.84 6.94
CA ALA A 234 -31.31 -3.08 7.66
C ALA A 234 -31.08 -3.46 9.14
N ASP A 235 -29.91 -3.99 9.48
CA ASP A 235 -29.51 -4.29 10.86
C ASP A 235 -29.18 -3.05 11.71
N GLY A 236 -29.17 -1.85 11.10
CA GLY A 236 -28.87 -0.59 11.77
C GLY A 236 -27.39 -0.39 12.11
N SER A 237 -26.48 -1.22 11.60
CA SER A 237 -25.03 -1.14 11.86
C SER A 237 -24.37 0.17 11.38
N SER A 238 -24.96 0.82 10.37
CA SER A 238 -24.46 2.09 9.81
C SER A 238 -25.58 3.11 9.59
N PRO A 239 -26.12 3.72 10.67
CA PRO A 239 -27.32 4.55 10.59
C PRO A 239 -27.09 5.92 9.96
N ALA A 240 -25.83 6.33 9.74
CA ALA A 240 -25.53 7.52 8.95
C ALA A 240 -25.96 7.36 7.48
N GLY A 241 -26.00 6.13 6.96
CA GLY A 241 -26.34 5.83 5.57
C GLY A 241 -25.35 6.37 4.55
N THR A 242 -25.44 5.87 3.32
CA THR A 242 -24.64 6.30 2.17
C THR A 242 -25.54 7.02 1.18
N GLN A 243 -25.19 8.25 0.79
CA GLN A 243 -25.92 8.99 -0.24
C GLN A 243 -25.69 8.35 -1.61
N LEU A 244 -26.76 8.14 -2.37
CA LEU A 244 -26.73 7.56 -3.72
C LEU A 244 -26.89 8.62 -4.81
N SER A 245 -27.75 9.61 -4.60
CA SER A 245 -28.06 10.61 -5.64
C SER A 245 -27.09 11.79 -5.67
N ALA A 246 -26.90 12.37 -6.86
CA ALA A 246 -25.81 13.31 -7.16
C ALA A 246 -25.95 14.76 -6.59
N GLY A 247 -26.93 15.06 -5.73
CA GLY A 247 -27.26 16.43 -5.31
C GLY A 247 -26.28 17.11 -4.34
N GLY A 248 -25.24 16.41 -3.88
CA GLY A 248 -24.24 16.96 -2.97
C GLY A 248 -24.83 17.45 -1.63
N THR A 249 -24.10 18.32 -0.93
CA THR A 249 -24.50 18.86 0.39
C THR A 249 -25.38 20.12 0.32
N THR A 250 -25.56 20.69 -0.87
CA THR A 250 -26.44 21.85 -1.14
C THR A 250 -27.32 21.58 -2.36
N PRO A 251 -28.25 20.61 -2.26
CA PRO A 251 -29.14 20.26 -3.37
C PRO A 251 -30.05 21.43 -3.77
N THR A 252 -30.37 21.52 -5.06
CA THR A 252 -31.34 22.47 -5.63
C THR A 252 -32.61 21.78 -6.15
N TYR A 253 -32.68 20.46 -6.00
CA TYR A 253 -33.77 19.58 -6.43
C TYR A 253 -33.98 18.47 -5.41
N SER A 254 -35.14 17.82 -5.46
CA SER A 254 -35.50 16.74 -4.54
C SER A 254 -35.54 15.40 -5.26
N ASP A 255 -34.95 14.39 -4.63
CA ASP A 255 -35.07 12.99 -5.01
C ASP A 255 -35.89 12.25 -3.94
N ARG A 256 -36.95 11.56 -4.35
CA ARG A 256 -37.98 10.96 -3.49
C ARG A 256 -38.47 9.62 -4.02
N TYR A 257 -39.20 8.88 -3.20
CA TYR A 257 -39.86 7.62 -3.51
C TYR A 257 -38.90 6.59 -4.12
N PRO A 258 -37.81 6.21 -3.42
CA PRO A 258 -36.97 5.13 -3.90
C PRO A 258 -37.78 3.83 -3.94
N ALA A 259 -37.66 3.10 -5.04
CA ALA A 259 -38.26 1.79 -5.25
C ALA A 259 -37.18 0.84 -5.77
N TRP A 260 -36.77 -0.10 -4.92
CA TRP A 260 -35.81 -1.14 -5.29
C TRP A 260 -36.45 -2.13 -6.26
N SER A 261 -35.70 -2.54 -7.29
CA SER A 261 -36.17 -3.58 -8.21
C SER A 261 -36.15 -4.95 -7.54
N PRO A 262 -37.18 -5.79 -7.70
CA PRO A 262 -37.28 -7.10 -7.05
C PRO A 262 -36.33 -8.16 -7.63
N THR A 263 -35.85 -7.98 -8.86
CA THR A 263 -35.01 -8.97 -9.57
C THR A 263 -33.63 -8.43 -9.93
N ALA A 264 -33.43 -7.13 -9.83
CA ALA A 264 -32.18 -6.48 -10.20
C ALA A 264 -31.69 -5.55 -9.09
N ASN A 265 -30.37 -5.46 -8.93
CA ASN A 265 -29.76 -4.61 -7.91
C ASN A 265 -29.70 -3.15 -8.40
N ILE A 266 -30.87 -2.54 -8.62
CA ILE A 266 -31.08 -1.16 -9.09
C ILE A 266 -32.27 -0.52 -8.37
N ILE A 267 -32.27 0.82 -8.25
CA ILE A 267 -33.33 1.59 -7.60
C ILE A 267 -33.91 2.60 -8.59
N ALA A 268 -35.23 2.66 -8.69
CA ALA A 268 -35.97 3.73 -9.34
C ALA A 268 -36.34 4.81 -8.33
N PHE A 269 -36.41 6.06 -8.73
CA PHE A 269 -36.77 7.17 -7.84
C PHE A 269 -37.39 8.32 -8.64
N THR A 270 -38.10 9.20 -7.95
CA THR A 270 -38.63 10.45 -8.50
C THR A 270 -37.61 11.57 -8.28
N THR A 271 -37.32 12.41 -9.29
CA THR A 271 -36.43 13.58 -9.15
C THR A 271 -37.05 14.83 -9.76
N THR A 272 -36.81 16.00 -9.16
CA THR A 272 -37.24 17.31 -9.69
C THR A 272 -36.12 18.07 -10.40
N ARG A 273 -34.98 17.42 -10.68
CA ARG A 273 -33.77 18.09 -11.21
C ARG A 273 -33.94 18.82 -12.54
N ASN A 274 -34.96 18.47 -13.33
CA ASN A 274 -35.26 19.10 -14.62
C ASN A 274 -36.34 20.18 -14.55
N GLY A 275 -36.74 20.61 -13.34
CA GLY A 275 -37.82 21.56 -13.12
C GLY A 275 -39.20 20.93 -12.95
N ASN A 276 -39.47 19.80 -13.62
CA ASN A 276 -40.63 18.93 -13.38
C ASN A 276 -40.18 17.65 -12.65
N SER A 277 -41.13 16.92 -12.06
CA SER A 277 -40.83 15.59 -11.50
C SER A 277 -40.77 14.53 -12.60
N ASP A 278 -39.67 13.78 -12.62
CA ASP A 278 -39.38 12.68 -13.54
C ASP A 278 -39.05 11.41 -12.77
N VAL A 279 -39.26 10.24 -13.40
CA VAL A 279 -38.83 8.96 -12.84
C VAL A 279 -37.49 8.56 -13.44
N TYR A 280 -36.49 8.39 -12.58
CA TYR A 280 -35.15 7.95 -12.91
C TYR A 280 -34.89 6.56 -12.32
N ARG A 281 -33.83 5.90 -12.79
CA ARG A 281 -33.18 4.81 -12.07
C ARG A 281 -31.68 4.99 -12.00
N PHE A 282 -31.03 4.32 -11.06
CA PHE A 282 -29.59 4.07 -11.16
C PHE A 282 -29.30 2.88 -12.07
N SER A 283 -28.11 2.89 -12.70
CA SER A 283 -27.60 1.72 -13.41
C SER A 283 -26.97 0.70 -12.46
N SER A 284 -26.67 1.11 -11.21
CA SER A 284 -26.13 0.28 -10.14
C SER A 284 -26.57 0.85 -8.77
N VAL A 285 -26.68 0.00 -7.75
CA VAL A 285 -27.05 0.39 -6.36
C VAL A 285 -25.97 1.17 -5.61
N ASP A 286 -24.82 1.43 -6.22
CA ASP A 286 -23.86 2.42 -5.73
C ASP A 286 -24.27 3.87 -6.06
N GLY A 287 -25.37 4.07 -6.80
CA GLY A 287 -25.86 5.39 -7.21
C GLY A 287 -25.31 5.84 -8.56
N SER A 288 -24.51 5.02 -9.24
CA SER A 288 -23.91 5.37 -10.53
C SER A 288 -24.87 5.19 -11.71
N GLY A 289 -24.61 5.96 -12.78
CA GLY A 289 -25.29 5.83 -14.07
C GLY A 289 -26.79 6.13 -13.99
N GLU A 290 -27.16 7.30 -13.50
CA GLU A 290 -28.56 7.73 -13.48
C GLU A 290 -29.16 7.81 -14.89
N VAL A 291 -30.29 7.15 -15.11
CA VAL A 291 -31.03 7.08 -16.37
C VAL A 291 -32.46 7.56 -16.17
N ASN A 292 -32.87 8.56 -16.94
CA ASN A 292 -34.24 9.07 -16.93
C ASN A 292 -35.17 8.14 -17.74
N LEU A 293 -36.20 7.58 -17.09
CA LEU A 293 -37.17 6.68 -17.71
C LEU A 293 -38.28 7.43 -18.45
N THR A 294 -38.57 8.67 -18.08
CA THR A 294 -39.71 9.46 -18.57
C THR A 294 -39.35 10.48 -19.64
N THR A 295 -38.15 10.40 -20.25
CA THR A 295 -37.65 11.34 -21.29
C THR A 295 -38.44 11.36 -22.60
N GLY A 296 -39.21 10.30 -22.90
CA GLY A 296 -39.69 9.98 -24.25
C GLY A 296 -41.11 10.44 -24.62
N GLY A 297 -41.86 11.05 -23.70
CA GLY A 297 -43.19 11.60 -24.01
C GLY A 297 -43.23 13.10 -23.82
N SER A 298 -44.09 13.82 -24.56
CA SER A 298 -44.45 15.21 -24.26
C SER A 298 -45.28 15.28 -22.96
N PHE A 299 -44.72 14.76 -21.87
CA PHE A 299 -45.30 14.79 -20.55
C PHE A 299 -45.03 16.18 -19.96
N GLY A 300 -45.87 17.15 -20.28
CA GLY A 300 -45.87 18.46 -19.62
C GLY A 300 -46.36 18.39 -18.16
N ASN A 301 -46.24 17.22 -17.51
CA ASN A 301 -46.93 16.79 -16.29
C ASN A 301 -45.96 15.96 -15.41
N HIS A 302 -46.18 15.99 -14.09
CA HIS A 302 -45.26 15.56 -13.04
C HIS A 302 -45.31 14.03 -12.80
N ALA A 303 -44.34 13.28 -13.34
CA ALA A 303 -44.20 11.83 -13.15
C ALA A 303 -43.58 11.52 -11.77
N SER A 304 -44.16 10.58 -11.02
CA SER A 304 -43.73 10.29 -9.65
C SER A 304 -44.19 8.91 -9.16
N ARG A 305 -43.66 8.49 -7.99
CA ARG A 305 -44.04 7.27 -7.26
C ARG A 305 -43.86 5.99 -8.11
N PRO A 306 -42.62 5.65 -8.45
CA PRO A 306 -42.32 4.43 -9.20
C PRO A 306 -42.66 3.17 -8.39
N SER A 307 -43.16 2.14 -9.08
CA SER A 307 -43.39 0.80 -8.54
C SER A 307 -42.97 -0.25 -9.57
N TRP A 308 -42.11 -1.17 -9.19
CA TRP A 308 -41.58 -2.21 -10.09
C TRP A 308 -42.57 -3.35 -10.29
N SER A 309 -42.63 -3.87 -11.51
CA SER A 309 -43.23 -5.18 -11.79
C SER A 309 -42.42 -6.28 -11.09
N PRO A 310 -43.05 -7.42 -10.71
CA PRO A 310 -42.37 -8.50 -10.00
C PRO A 310 -41.19 -9.11 -10.75
N ASP A 311 -41.18 -9.04 -12.07
CA ASP A 311 -40.08 -9.48 -12.93
C ASP A 311 -38.95 -8.44 -13.05
N GLY A 312 -39.14 -7.23 -12.50
CA GLY A 312 -38.20 -6.09 -12.54
C GLY A 312 -37.99 -5.49 -13.94
N THR A 313 -38.85 -5.79 -14.92
CA THR A 313 -38.68 -5.30 -16.29
C THR A 313 -39.41 -3.98 -16.55
N THR A 314 -40.44 -3.67 -15.76
CA THR A 314 -41.36 -2.56 -16.02
C THR A 314 -41.60 -1.76 -14.74
N VAL A 315 -41.68 -0.44 -14.86
CA VAL A 315 -41.99 0.47 -13.75
C VAL A 315 -43.36 1.10 -14.00
N ALA A 316 -44.31 0.91 -13.09
CA ALA A 316 -45.53 1.70 -13.04
C ALA A 316 -45.25 3.02 -12.30
N PHE A 317 -45.86 4.10 -12.75
CA PHE A 317 -45.72 5.41 -12.13
C PHE A 317 -47.00 6.23 -12.30
N GLN A 318 -47.19 7.19 -11.41
CA GLN A 318 -48.25 8.18 -11.53
C GLN A 318 -47.77 9.34 -12.40
N LEU A 319 -48.59 9.75 -13.37
CA LEU A 319 -48.40 10.98 -14.13
C LEU A 319 -49.43 12.02 -13.70
N SER A 320 -48.98 13.11 -13.06
CA SER A 320 -49.87 14.12 -12.46
C SER A 320 -50.10 15.31 -13.38
N GLY A 321 -51.36 15.60 -13.70
CA GLY A 321 -51.81 16.78 -14.46
C GLY A 321 -53.12 17.34 -13.89
N SER A 322 -54.03 17.83 -14.75
CA SER A 322 -55.39 18.18 -14.34
C SER A 322 -56.17 16.98 -13.77
N ASP A 323 -55.88 15.80 -14.30
CA ASP A 323 -56.25 14.48 -13.77
C ASP A 323 -54.99 13.62 -13.67
N SER A 324 -54.82 12.91 -12.55
CA SER A 324 -53.69 11.98 -12.36
C SER A 324 -54.00 10.62 -12.96
N ASN A 325 -53.04 10.00 -13.65
CA ASN A 325 -53.23 8.70 -14.32
C ASN A 325 -52.06 7.76 -14.06
N ILE A 326 -52.30 6.45 -14.13
CA ILE A 326 -51.26 5.42 -14.02
C ILE A 326 -50.69 5.11 -15.40
N TRP A 327 -49.36 5.09 -15.47
CA TRP A 327 -48.58 4.76 -16.65
C TRP A 327 -47.55 3.69 -16.30
N THR A 328 -47.08 2.96 -17.30
CA THR A 328 -45.96 2.04 -17.19
C THR A 328 -44.86 2.45 -18.16
N VAL A 329 -43.62 2.14 -17.80
CA VAL A 329 -42.44 2.28 -18.64
C VAL A 329 -41.57 1.04 -18.52
N ASN A 330 -41.19 0.46 -19.66
CA ASN A 330 -40.21 -0.61 -19.67
C ASN A 330 -38.83 -0.05 -19.36
N SER A 331 -38.13 -0.65 -18.41
CA SER A 331 -36.87 -0.13 -17.89
C SER A 331 -35.78 -0.08 -18.98
N THR A 332 -35.67 -1.09 -19.84
CA THR A 332 -34.58 -1.14 -20.83
C THR A 332 -34.92 -0.43 -22.14
N THR A 333 -36.14 -0.59 -22.62
CA THR A 333 -36.56 -0.08 -23.95
C THR A 333 -37.17 1.31 -23.90
N PHE A 334 -37.51 1.81 -22.71
CA PHE A 334 -38.21 3.08 -22.50
C PHE A 334 -39.60 3.16 -23.16
N ALA A 335 -40.15 2.01 -23.57
CA ALA A 335 -41.50 1.92 -24.09
C ALA A 335 -42.49 2.29 -22.98
N THR A 336 -43.33 3.30 -23.23
CA THR A 336 -44.33 3.79 -22.27
C THR A 336 -45.74 3.38 -22.69
N GLN A 337 -46.60 3.13 -21.69
CA GLN A 337 -48.00 2.81 -21.91
C GLN A 337 -48.87 3.47 -20.84
N GLN A 338 -49.97 4.09 -21.27
CA GLN A 338 -50.99 4.59 -20.36
C GLN A 338 -51.89 3.42 -19.91
N ILE A 339 -52.04 3.23 -18.60
CA ILE A 339 -52.86 2.17 -18.01
C ILE A 339 -54.24 2.69 -17.64
N THR A 340 -54.33 3.91 -17.08
CA THR A 340 -55.61 4.59 -16.80
C THR A 340 -55.71 5.91 -17.58
N GLY A 341 -56.88 6.23 -18.15
CA GLY A 341 -57.03 7.33 -19.14
C GLY A 341 -58.41 7.38 -19.83
N PRO A 342 -58.63 8.25 -20.85
CA PRO A 342 -59.94 8.80 -21.24
C PRO A 342 -60.89 7.84 -21.98
N GLY A 343 -61.04 6.63 -21.46
CA GLY A 343 -62.19 5.74 -21.62
C GLY A 343 -62.89 5.44 -20.28
N ASN A 344 -62.43 6.01 -19.16
CA ASN A 344 -63.03 5.89 -17.84
C ASN A 344 -63.33 7.30 -17.27
N THR A 345 -64.62 7.66 -17.28
CA THR A 345 -65.37 8.77 -16.63
C THR A 345 -64.81 10.17 -16.34
N GLY A 346 -63.55 10.51 -16.62
CA GLY A 346 -63.12 11.90 -16.87
C GLY A 346 -63.03 12.87 -15.68
N THR A 347 -62.90 12.39 -14.44
CA THR A 347 -62.55 13.23 -13.26
C THR A 347 -61.71 12.47 -12.23
N ASP A 348 -61.10 11.37 -12.63
CA ASP A 348 -60.54 10.37 -11.71
C ASP A 348 -59.05 10.66 -11.44
N ASN A 349 -58.71 10.95 -10.17
CA ASN A 349 -57.33 11.17 -9.74
C ASN A 349 -56.68 9.84 -9.37
N ASP A 350 -56.14 9.14 -10.36
CA ASP A 350 -55.47 7.84 -10.17
C ASP A 350 -54.01 8.04 -9.73
N ARG A 351 -53.66 7.48 -8.56
CA ARG A 351 -52.40 7.74 -7.85
C ARG A 351 -51.86 6.48 -7.18
N GLU A 352 -50.57 6.50 -6.87
CA GLU A 352 -49.89 5.47 -6.06
C GLU A 352 -50.06 4.03 -6.60
N PRO A 353 -49.51 3.73 -7.79
CA PRO A 353 -49.64 2.40 -8.38
C PRO A 353 -48.83 1.35 -7.62
N ALA A 354 -49.37 0.14 -7.51
CA ALA A 354 -48.68 -1.04 -6.99
C ALA A 354 -48.97 -2.25 -7.88
N TRP A 355 -47.93 -3.01 -8.23
CA TRP A 355 -48.09 -4.23 -9.02
C TRP A 355 -48.62 -5.39 -8.18
N SER A 356 -49.44 -6.23 -8.80
CA SER A 356 -49.77 -7.54 -8.26
C SER A 356 -48.51 -8.45 -8.26
N PRO A 357 -48.33 -9.33 -7.27
CA PRO A 357 -47.17 -10.25 -7.21
C PRO A 357 -46.98 -11.15 -8.44
N ASP A 358 -48.06 -11.44 -9.18
CA ASP A 358 -48.03 -12.21 -10.44
C ASP A 358 -47.77 -11.34 -11.68
N GLY A 359 -47.72 -10.01 -11.52
CA GLY A 359 -47.49 -9.03 -12.58
C GLY A 359 -48.67 -8.80 -13.52
N THR A 360 -49.84 -9.41 -13.28
CA THR A 360 -50.98 -9.36 -14.20
C THR A 360 -51.89 -8.14 -13.99
N GLN A 361 -51.78 -7.47 -12.85
CA GLN A 361 -52.65 -6.36 -12.45
C GLN A 361 -51.86 -5.23 -11.79
N ILE A 362 -52.46 -4.04 -11.79
CA ILE A 362 -51.99 -2.86 -11.08
C ILE A 362 -53.13 -2.35 -10.19
N ALA A 363 -52.87 -2.27 -8.90
CA ALA A 363 -53.71 -1.59 -7.93
C ALA A 363 -53.33 -0.10 -7.84
N PHE A 364 -54.30 0.76 -7.59
CA PHE A 364 -54.08 2.21 -7.45
C PHE A 364 -55.20 2.86 -6.65
N ARG A 365 -54.94 4.07 -6.15
CA ARG A 365 -55.94 4.92 -5.51
C ARG A 365 -56.60 5.82 -6.52
N ARG A 366 -57.92 5.98 -6.42
CA ARG A 366 -58.72 6.94 -7.20
C ARG A 366 -59.45 7.87 -6.25
N GLY A 367 -59.17 9.16 -6.34
CA GLY A 367 -59.87 10.19 -5.56
C GLY A 367 -61.20 10.60 -6.20
N ASP A 368 -62.30 10.49 -5.47
CA ASP A 368 -63.60 11.08 -5.81
C ASP A 368 -64.11 12.07 -4.72
N THR A 369 -65.22 12.77 -4.97
CA THR A 369 -65.81 13.76 -4.03
C THR A 369 -66.27 13.17 -2.68
N GLY A 370 -66.21 11.85 -2.49
CA GLY A 370 -66.53 11.12 -1.26
C GLY A 370 -65.33 10.47 -0.55
N GLY A 371 -64.10 10.67 -1.02
CA GLY A 371 -62.87 10.11 -0.45
C GLY A 371 -62.07 9.24 -1.43
N ASP A 372 -60.83 8.89 -1.07
CA ASP A 372 -59.99 8.02 -1.89
C ASP A 372 -60.48 6.56 -1.80
N LYS A 373 -60.56 5.89 -2.95
CA LYS A 373 -60.96 4.48 -3.07
C LYS A 373 -59.89 3.69 -3.81
N THR A 374 -59.80 2.40 -3.53
CA THR A 374 -58.85 1.50 -4.21
C THR A 374 -59.48 0.85 -5.43
N PHE A 375 -58.72 0.79 -6.52
CA PHE A 375 -59.11 0.16 -7.78
C PHE A 375 -58.00 -0.78 -8.26
N VAL A 376 -58.38 -1.80 -9.03
CA VAL A 376 -57.45 -2.62 -9.82
C VAL A 376 -57.79 -2.58 -11.29
N THR A 377 -56.76 -2.78 -12.11
CA THR A 377 -56.90 -2.97 -13.55
C THR A 377 -55.83 -3.94 -14.05
N ALA A 378 -56.05 -4.51 -15.23
CA ALA A 378 -55.03 -5.33 -15.89
C ALA A 378 -53.76 -4.51 -16.16
N SER A 379 -52.58 -5.10 -15.95
CA SER A 379 -51.30 -4.40 -16.08
C SER A 379 -50.97 -3.98 -17.52
N ASP A 380 -51.65 -4.57 -18.51
CA ASP A 380 -51.61 -4.19 -19.92
C ASP A 380 -52.68 -3.17 -20.32
N GLY A 381 -53.48 -2.67 -19.35
CA GLY A 381 -54.57 -1.71 -19.59
C GLY A 381 -55.75 -2.26 -20.39
N SER A 382 -55.83 -3.57 -20.64
CA SER A 382 -56.89 -4.20 -21.46
C SER A 382 -58.25 -4.34 -20.77
N GLY A 383 -58.37 -3.92 -19.51
CA GLY A 383 -59.57 -4.04 -18.68
C GLY A 383 -60.09 -2.71 -18.14
N ALA A 384 -61.37 -2.69 -17.73
CA ALA A 384 -61.93 -1.57 -16.98
C ALA A 384 -61.45 -1.63 -15.52
N ALA A 385 -61.07 -0.48 -14.97
CA ALA A 385 -60.72 -0.39 -13.55
C ALA A 385 -61.92 -0.79 -12.68
N THR A 386 -61.71 -1.75 -11.78
CA THR A 386 -62.73 -2.28 -10.87
C THR A 386 -62.46 -1.76 -9.47
N GLN A 387 -63.50 -1.20 -8.81
CA GLN A 387 -63.39 -0.75 -7.44
C GLN A 387 -63.35 -1.94 -6.50
N ILE A 388 -62.46 -1.87 -5.53
CA ILE A 388 -62.25 -2.85 -4.47
C ILE A 388 -62.78 -2.29 -3.15
N GLY A 389 -63.76 -2.96 -2.52
CA GLY A 389 -64.28 -2.60 -1.18
C GLY A 389 -65.40 -1.52 -1.17
N SER A 390 -66.30 -1.55 -0.17
CA SER A 390 -67.57 -0.77 -0.13
C SER A 390 -67.83 0.10 1.13
N ALA A 391 -66.88 0.34 2.04
CA ALA A 391 -67.20 0.99 3.33
C ALA A 391 -67.00 2.52 3.35
N THR A 392 -68.03 3.24 3.81
CA THR A 392 -68.05 4.70 4.08
C THR A 392 -67.43 5.08 5.45
N SER A 393 -66.37 4.39 5.87
CA SER A 393 -65.54 4.72 7.04
C SER A 393 -64.12 4.20 6.77
N PRO A 394 -63.03 4.88 7.20
CA PRO A 394 -61.73 4.92 6.51
C PRO A 394 -60.89 3.62 6.51
N ALA A 395 -61.46 2.49 6.92
CA ALA A 395 -60.88 1.17 6.69
C ALA A 395 -61.21 0.68 5.27
N THR A 396 -60.43 1.08 4.28
CA THR A 396 -60.54 0.59 2.89
C THR A 396 -59.98 -0.84 2.79
N HIS A 397 -60.92 -1.78 2.83
CA HIS A 397 -60.76 -3.24 2.71
C HIS A 397 -60.11 -3.71 1.39
N VAL A 398 -59.31 -4.77 1.47
CA VAL A 398 -58.61 -5.46 0.37
C VAL A 398 -59.54 -6.50 -0.28
N GLU A 399 -59.36 -6.76 -1.58
CA GLU A 399 -60.20 -7.63 -2.42
C GLU A 399 -60.05 -9.12 -2.13
N SER A 400 -61.20 -9.79 -2.15
CA SER A 400 -61.36 -11.23 -2.20
C SER A 400 -61.20 -11.76 -3.64
N ASP A 401 -59.96 -12.11 -4.01
CA ASP A 401 -59.62 -13.33 -4.76
C ASP A 401 -58.09 -13.52 -4.75
N TRP A 402 -57.54 -13.81 -3.57
CA TRP A 402 -56.16 -14.30 -3.41
C TRP A 402 -56.21 -15.69 -2.78
N GLN A 403 -56.71 -16.69 -3.52
CA GLN A 403 -56.28 -18.08 -3.26
C GLN A 403 -54.85 -18.21 -3.77
N PRO A 404 -53.97 -18.88 -3.02
CA PRO A 404 -52.52 -18.66 -3.07
C PRO A 404 -52.01 -18.89 -4.48
N ALA A 405 -51.19 -18.00 -5.03
CA ALA A 405 -50.24 -18.46 -6.03
C ALA A 405 -49.39 -19.55 -5.36
N LEU A 406 -48.95 -20.56 -6.10
CA LEU A 406 -47.97 -21.52 -5.60
C LEU A 406 -46.76 -20.70 -5.07
N ILE A 407 -46.54 -20.64 -3.76
CA ILE A 407 -45.50 -19.76 -3.19
C ILE A 407 -44.23 -20.60 -3.08
N GLY A 408 -43.21 -20.19 -3.84
CA GLY A 408 -41.85 -20.65 -3.60
C GLY A 408 -41.33 -20.00 -2.32
N ALA A 409 -41.01 -20.80 -1.31
CA ALA A 409 -40.37 -20.34 -0.08
C ALA A 409 -38.84 -20.40 -0.22
N ALA A 410 -38.13 -19.45 0.39
CA ALA A 410 -36.67 -19.45 0.34
C ALA A 410 -36.10 -20.66 1.10
N ASP A 411 -35.00 -21.20 0.58
CA ASP A 411 -34.28 -22.33 1.19
C ASP A 411 -32.87 -21.93 1.61
N GLY A 412 -32.33 -22.64 2.62
CA GLY A 412 -30.95 -22.47 3.07
C GLY A 412 -30.25 -23.81 3.23
N TYR A 413 -29.06 -23.94 2.63
CA TYR A 413 -28.20 -25.11 2.76
C TYR A 413 -26.75 -24.70 3.01
N SER A 414 -25.94 -25.63 3.51
CA SER A 414 -24.51 -25.41 3.72
C SER A 414 -23.69 -26.56 3.12
N VAL A 415 -22.53 -26.21 2.59
CA VAL A 415 -21.55 -27.14 2.03
C VAL A 415 -20.15 -26.62 2.35
N ASP A 416 -19.20 -27.52 2.55
CA ASP A 416 -17.80 -27.11 2.68
C ASP A 416 -17.25 -26.73 1.31
N GLU A 417 -16.29 -25.83 1.29
CA GLU A 417 -15.60 -25.40 0.08
C GLU A 417 -15.05 -26.58 -0.75
N GLY A 418 -15.25 -26.55 -2.07
CA GLY A 418 -14.82 -27.59 -3.00
C GLY A 418 -15.59 -28.92 -2.87
N ALA A 419 -16.49 -29.04 -1.88
CA ALA A 419 -17.27 -30.23 -1.64
C ALA A 419 -18.58 -30.25 -2.44
N THR A 420 -19.22 -31.42 -2.44
CA THR A 420 -20.54 -31.64 -3.04
C THR A 420 -21.58 -31.87 -1.96
N VAL A 421 -22.71 -31.18 -2.04
CA VAL A 421 -23.93 -31.46 -1.27
C VAL A 421 -25.00 -32.04 -2.20
N ASN A 422 -25.70 -33.09 -1.74
CA ASN A 422 -26.82 -33.70 -2.45
C ASN A 422 -28.05 -33.70 -1.55
N ILE A 423 -29.10 -33.01 -1.98
CA ILE A 423 -30.36 -32.88 -1.25
C ILE A 423 -31.41 -33.76 -1.92
N ALA A 424 -31.99 -34.67 -1.14
CA ALA A 424 -33.04 -35.56 -1.61
C ALA A 424 -34.39 -34.85 -1.75
N ALA A 425 -35.26 -35.37 -2.62
CA ALA A 425 -36.63 -34.86 -2.78
C ALA A 425 -37.42 -34.94 -1.47
N ALA A 426 -38.31 -33.99 -1.15
CA ALA A 426 -38.79 -32.89 -2.00
C ALA A 426 -37.83 -31.68 -2.11
N GLY A 427 -36.69 -31.71 -1.40
CA GLY A 427 -35.65 -30.67 -1.45
C GLY A 427 -36.20 -29.26 -1.35
N VAL A 428 -35.96 -28.45 -2.39
CA VAL A 428 -36.44 -27.06 -2.45
C VAL A 428 -37.96 -26.93 -2.37
N LEU A 429 -38.70 -27.95 -2.81
CA LEU A 429 -40.17 -27.94 -2.76
C LEU A 429 -40.74 -28.29 -1.37
N SER A 430 -39.89 -28.54 -0.37
CA SER A 430 -40.33 -29.11 0.93
C SER A 430 -41.12 -28.12 1.81
N ASN A 431 -40.87 -26.83 1.64
CA ASN A 431 -41.49 -25.71 2.34
C ASN A 431 -42.42 -24.87 1.44
N ASP A 432 -42.64 -25.29 0.20
CA ASP A 432 -43.51 -24.60 -0.76
C ASP A 432 -45.00 -24.87 -0.51
N GLU A 433 -45.81 -23.81 -0.54
CA GLU A 433 -47.25 -23.92 -0.32
C GLU A 433 -48.01 -24.28 -1.61
N THR A 434 -48.74 -25.41 -1.59
CA THR A 434 -49.49 -25.90 -2.76
C THR A 434 -50.93 -25.38 -2.80
N LEU A 435 -51.45 -25.04 -3.99
CA LEU A 435 -52.89 -24.82 -4.23
C LEU A 435 -53.66 -26.13 -4.13
N THR A 436 -54.02 -26.55 -2.92
CA THR A 436 -54.91 -27.70 -2.65
C THR A 436 -54.42 -29.06 -3.19
N ALA A 437 -54.76 -30.16 -2.50
CA ALA A 437 -54.33 -31.51 -2.87
C ALA A 437 -54.94 -32.06 -4.20
N SER A 438 -55.64 -31.24 -5.00
CA SER A 438 -56.48 -31.64 -6.13
C SER A 438 -55.92 -31.34 -7.52
N VAL A 439 -54.76 -30.66 -7.66
CA VAL A 439 -54.33 -30.07 -8.97
C VAL A 439 -53.07 -30.71 -9.58
N GLY A 440 -52.49 -31.75 -8.96
CA GLY A 440 -51.35 -32.50 -9.50
C GLY A 440 -50.04 -32.30 -8.71
N THR A 441 -48.95 -32.93 -9.17
CA THR A 441 -47.63 -32.87 -8.53
C THR A 441 -46.95 -31.52 -8.77
N VAL A 442 -46.35 -30.95 -7.73
CA VAL A 442 -45.50 -29.75 -7.83
C VAL A 442 -44.12 -30.17 -8.36
N THR A 443 -43.57 -29.38 -9.28
CA THR A 443 -42.22 -29.57 -9.82
C THR A 443 -41.38 -28.31 -9.73
N ALA A 444 -40.08 -28.44 -9.49
CA ALA A 444 -39.14 -27.33 -9.50
C ALA A 444 -38.63 -27.03 -10.92
N VAL A 445 -38.57 -25.75 -11.28
CA VAL A 445 -37.96 -25.27 -12.54
C VAL A 445 -36.90 -24.23 -12.21
N LEU A 446 -35.67 -24.45 -12.67
CA LEU A 446 -34.55 -23.52 -12.48
C LEU A 446 -34.83 -22.20 -13.22
N VAL A 447 -34.59 -21.08 -12.53
CA VAL A 447 -34.78 -19.72 -13.07
C VAL A 447 -33.43 -19.03 -13.25
N GLY A 448 -32.57 -19.07 -12.23
CA GLY A 448 -31.22 -18.54 -12.26
C GLY A 448 -30.26 -19.56 -11.65
N ASP A 449 -29.10 -19.73 -12.27
CA ASP A 449 -28.09 -20.73 -11.88
C ASP A 449 -27.10 -20.16 -10.85
N VAL A 450 -26.28 -21.04 -10.27
CA VAL A 450 -25.19 -20.70 -9.35
C VAL A 450 -24.02 -20.00 -10.03
N SER A 451 -23.23 -19.24 -9.28
CA SER A 451 -22.07 -18.49 -9.83
C SER A 451 -20.71 -19.10 -9.50
N ASN A 452 -20.58 -19.84 -8.38
CA ASN A 452 -19.30 -20.36 -7.87
C ASN A 452 -19.33 -21.89 -7.74
N GLY A 453 -19.93 -22.57 -8.72
CA GLY A 453 -20.08 -24.01 -8.67
C GLY A 453 -20.85 -24.60 -9.83
N THR A 454 -21.26 -25.86 -9.66
CA THR A 454 -22.10 -26.59 -10.62
C THR A 454 -23.35 -27.13 -9.93
N LEU A 455 -24.53 -26.83 -10.49
CA LEU A 455 -25.83 -27.23 -9.97
C LEU A 455 -26.53 -28.21 -10.91
N THR A 456 -27.22 -29.21 -10.34
CA THR A 456 -28.22 -30.01 -11.04
C THR A 456 -29.50 -30.03 -10.22
N LEU A 457 -30.52 -29.29 -10.65
CA LEU A 457 -31.86 -29.28 -10.05
C LEU A 457 -32.80 -30.23 -10.81
N ASN A 458 -33.41 -31.17 -10.09
CA ASN A 458 -34.39 -32.10 -10.65
C ASN A 458 -35.82 -31.58 -10.44
N ALA A 459 -36.73 -32.01 -11.31
CA ALA A 459 -38.13 -31.61 -11.25
C ALA A 459 -38.85 -32.01 -9.94
N ASP A 460 -38.39 -33.03 -9.22
CA ASP A 460 -38.96 -33.45 -7.93
C ASP A 460 -38.45 -32.61 -6.74
N GLY A 461 -37.68 -31.56 -7.00
CA GLY A 461 -37.11 -30.65 -6.01
C GLY A 461 -35.80 -31.12 -5.39
N SER A 462 -35.34 -32.35 -5.68
CA SER A 462 -33.98 -32.77 -5.33
C SER A 462 -32.94 -32.01 -6.14
N PHE A 463 -31.77 -31.76 -5.57
CA PHE A 463 -30.66 -31.15 -6.30
C PHE A 463 -29.30 -31.60 -5.79
N GLY A 464 -28.29 -31.50 -6.65
CA GLY A 464 -26.88 -31.63 -6.30
C GLY A 464 -26.13 -30.34 -6.61
N TYR A 465 -25.29 -29.88 -5.69
CA TYR A 465 -24.44 -28.71 -5.85
C TYR A 465 -22.99 -29.06 -5.49
N THR A 466 -22.04 -28.68 -6.35
CA THR A 466 -20.60 -28.78 -6.09
C THR A 466 -20.00 -27.39 -6.18
N HIS A 467 -19.42 -26.90 -5.08
CA HIS A 467 -18.69 -25.64 -5.06
C HIS A 467 -17.38 -25.78 -5.85
N ASP A 468 -16.93 -24.71 -6.51
CA ASP A 468 -15.74 -24.76 -7.37
C ASP A 468 -14.40 -24.70 -6.64
N GLY A 469 -14.42 -24.46 -5.31
CA GLY A 469 -13.22 -24.36 -4.48
C GLY A 469 -12.58 -22.98 -4.50
N SER A 470 -13.35 -21.94 -4.81
CA SER A 470 -12.93 -20.54 -4.64
C SER A 470 -13.33 -20.01 -3.26
N GLU A 471 -12.56 -19.07 -2.69
CA GLU A 471 -12.76 -18.49 -1.34
C GLU A 471 -14.05 -17.63 -1.17
N THR A 472 -15.17 -18.06 -1.71
CA THR A 472 -16.47 -17.41 -1.58
C THR A 472 -17.24 -18.00 -0.41
N LEU A 473 -17.82 -17.14 0.43
CA LEU A 473 -18.56 -17.56 1.63
C LEU A 473 -20.03 -17.87 1.35
N SER A 474 -20.49 -17.61 0.13
CA SER A 474 -21.88 -17.80 -0.27
C SER A 474 -22.03 -17.96 -1.78
N ASP A 475 -22.98 -18.81 -2.16
CA ASP A 475 -23.50 -18.92 -3.52
C ASP A 475 -25.04 -18.96 -3.47
N SER A 476 -25.71 -18.81 -4.60
CA SER A 476 -27.18 -18.89 -4.64
C SER A 476 -27.69 -19.25 -6.02
N PHE A 477 -28.86 -19.87 -6.05
CA PHE A 477 -29.62 -20.05 -7.28
C PHE A 477 -31.09 -19.73 -7.02
N THR A 478 -31.84 -19.52 -8.09
CA THR A 478 -33.28 -19.26 -7.99
C THR A 478 -34.07 -20.29 -8.78
N TYR A 479 -35.20 -20.71 -8.24
CA TYR A 479 -36.12 -21.63 -8.91
C TYR A 479 -37.55 -21.12 -8.79
N ARG A 480 -38.47 -21.72 -9.54
CA ARG A 480 -39.91 -21.57 -9.28
C ARG A 480 -40.59 -22.93 -9.16
N PRO A 481 -41.47 -23.12 -8.18
CA PRO A 481 -42.38 -24.26 -8.18
C PRO A 481 -43.43 -24.10 -9.29
N VAL A 482 -43.82 -25.21 -9.90
CA VAL A 482 -44.85 -25.28 -10.96
C VAL A 482 -45.81 -26.42 -10.64
N GLN A 483 -47.11 -26.17 -10.69
CA GLN A 483 -48.16 -27.17 -10.55
C GLN A 483 -49.08 -27.13 -11.76
N GLY A 484 -48.93 -28.09 -12.68
CA GLY A 484 -49.64 -28.08 -13.96
C GLY A 484 -49.23 -26.87 -14.81
N SER A 485 -50.19 -25.99 -15.11
CA SER A 485 -49.94 -24.72 -15.84
C SER A 485 -49.72 -23.51 -14.91
N VAL A 486 -49.88 -23.68 -13.60
CA VAL A 486 -49.72 -22.62 -12.61
C VAL A 486 -48.25 -22.53 -12.22
N GLN A 487 -47.66 -21.35 -12.38
CA GLN A 487 -46.30 -21.08 -11.96
C GLN A 487 -46.30 -20.28 -10.66
N GLY A 488 -45.39 -20.63 -9.76
CA GLY A 488 -45.24 -19.93 -8.50
C GLY A 488 -44.35 -18.69 -8.54
N SER A 489 -44.20 -18.05 -7.38
CA SER A 489 -43.18 -17.02 -7.17
C SER A 489 -41.78 -17.62 -7.35
N VAL A 490 -40.81 -16.79 -7.76
CA VAL A 490 -39.41 -17.21 -7.76
C VAL A 490 -38.94 -17.27 -6.31
N ALA A 491 -38.36 -18.40 -5.91
CA ALA A 491 -37.71 -18.60 -4.62
C ALA A 491 -36.19 -18.60 -4.80
N THR A 492 -35.50 -18.06 -3.79
CA THR A 492 -34.05 -18.07 -3.70
C THR A 492 -33.59 -19.20 -2.80
N VAL A 493 -32.60 -19.95 -3.27
CA VAL A 493 -31.86 -20.92 -2.48
C VAL A 493 -30.50 -20.33 -2.15
N SER A 494 -30.27 -20.09 -0.86
CA SER A 494 -29.00 -19.58 -0.33
C SER A 494 -28.11 -20.75 0.07
N LEU A 495 -26.88 -20.77 -0.45
CA LEU A 495 -25.85 -21.75 -0.13
C LEU A 495 -24.77 -21.07 0.70
N THR A 496 -24.64 -21.45 1.98
CA THR A 496 -23.54 -21.00 2.85
C THR A 496 -22.34 -21.91 2.65
N ILE A 497 -21.22 -21.34 2.21
CA ILE A 497 -19.99 -22.09 2.00
C ILE A 497 -19.15 -22.00 3.27
N ASN A 498 -18.81 -23.15 3.85
CA ASN A 498 -17.88 -23.19 4.98
C ASN A 498 -16.46 -23.17 4.42
N PRO A 499 -15.66 -22.13 4.71
CA PRO A 499 -14.28 -22.07 4.24
C PRO A 499 -13.47 -23.20 4.86
N LEU A 500 -12.59 -23.80 4.06
CA LEU A 500 -11.58 -24.76 4.51
C LEU A 500 -10.20 -24.10 4.39
N ASP A 501 -9.28 -24.49 5.25
CA ASP A 501 -7.90 -23.98 5.26
C ASP A 501 -7.08 -24.78 4.22
N ASP A 502 -6.61 -24.12 3.17
CA ASP A 502 -5.88 -24.68 2.03
C ASP A 502 -4.36 -24.52 2.18
N ASP A 503 -3.61 -25.32 1.41
CA ASP A 503 -2.14 -25.24 1.42
C ASP A 503 -1.66 -23.94 0.71
N PRO A 504 -0.64 -23.26 1.25
CA PRO A 504 -0.05 -22.12 0.57
C PRO A 504 0.70 -22.52 -0.71
N THR A 505 0.84 -21.58 -1.64
CA THR A 505 1.63 -21.73 -2.87
C THR A 505 2.91 -20.92 -2.80
N ALA A 506 4.06 -21.60 -2.79
CA ALA A 506 5.37 -20.97 -2.87
C ALA A 506 5.90 -20.91 -4.32
N VAL A 507 6.67 -19.88 -4.64
CA VAL A 507 7.25 -19.64 -5.97
C VAL A 507 8.76 -19.49 -5.86
N ALA A 508 9.51 -20.20 -6.70
CA ALA A 508 10.99 -20.17 -6.68
C ALA A 508 11.58 -18.76 -6.85
N ASP A 509 12.68 -18.49 -6.15
CA ASP A 509 13.34 -17.18 -6.12
C ASP A 509 14.73 -17.15 -6.75
N GLY A 510 15.14 -15.93 -7.11
CA GLY A 510 16.47 -15.62 -7.64
C GLY A 510 16.57 -15.67 -9.17
N PRO A 511 17.79 -15.73 -9.72
CA PRO A 511 19.04 -15.84 -8.99
C PRO A 511 19.43 -14.55 -8.24
N TYR A 512 19.90 -14.69 -7.00
CA TYR A 512 20.53 -13.59 -6.26
C TYR A 512 22.03 -13.54 -6.54
N GLY A 513 22.61 -12.35 -6.70
CA GLY A 513 24.04 -12.19 -6.95
C GLY A 513 24.86 -11.94 -5.68
N VAL A 514 26.00 -12.61 -5.54
CA VAL A 514 27.01 -12.35 -4.49
C VAL A 514 28.43 -12.52 -5.03
N THR A 515 29.41 -11.81 -4.50
CA THR A 515 30.82 -12.07 -4.87
C THR A 515 31.36 -13.31 -4.17
N ASN A 516 32.38 -13.94 -4.74
CA ASN A 516 33.09 -15.05 -4.10
C ASN A 516 33.67 -14.59 -2.75
N GLY A 517 33.35 -15.32 -1.68
CA GLY A 517 33.68 -14.97 -0.29
C GLY A 517 32.83 -13.83 0.30
N GLY A 518 31.82 -13.35 -0.41
CA GLY A 518 30.96 -12.23 -0.03
C GLY A 518 29.76 -12.62 0.84
N LEU A 519 29.13 -11.60 1.45
CA LEU A 519 27.90 -11.69 2.23
C LEU A 519 26.71 -11.13 1.43
N LEU A 520 25.67 -11.93 1.27
CA LEU A 520 24.35 -11.55 0.75
C LEU A 520 23.37 -11.41 1.92
N THR A 521 22.56 -10.35 1.91
CA THR A 521 21.50 -10.11 2.91
C THR A 521 20.24 -9.63 2.21
N THR A 522 19.13 -10.31 2.44
CA THR A 522 17.81 -9.98 1.89
C THR A 522 16.85 -9.65 3.03
N THR A 523 16.16 -8.52 2.95
CA THR A 523 15.18 -8.10 3.96
C THR A 523 13.81 -8.76 3.74
N ALA A 524 13.00 -8.85 4.79
CA ALA A 524 11.63 -9.35 4.70
C ALA A 524 10.78 -8.52 3.71
N PRO A 525 9.81 -9.14 2.99
CA PRO A 525 9.38 -10.53 3.10
C PRO A 525 10.34 -11.55 2.46
N GLY A 526 11.42 -11.09 1.80
CA GLY A 526 12.46 -11.93 1.24
C GLY A 526 11.90 -12.98 0.30
N VAL A 527 12.14 -14.26 0.59
CA VAL A 527 11.64 -15.38 -0.23
C VAL A 527 10.11 -15.46 -0.26
N LEU A 528 9.41 -14.96 0.77
CA LEU A 528 7.95 -14.98 0.82
C LEU A 528 7.29 -13.87 -0.03
N GLY A 529 8.08 -13.03 -0.71
CA GLY A 529 7.57 -11.83 -1.39
C GLY A 529 6.72 -12.12 -2.63
N ASN A 530 6.85 -13.31 -3.20
CA ASN A 530 6.14 -13.82 -4.39
C ASN A 530 5.23 -15.02 -4.04
N ASP A 531 5.15 -15.39 -2.77
CA ASP A 531 4.33 -16.49 -2.28
C ASP A 531 2.92 -16.01 -1.95
N SER A 532 1.95 -16.92 -2.02
CA SER A 532 0.55 -16.60 -1.76
C SER A 532 -0.16 -17.74 -1.06
N ASP A 533 -1.15 -17.35 -0.28
CA ASP A 533 -2.08 -18.21 0.43
C ASP A 533 -3.49 -17.93 -0.14
N PRO A 534 -4.31 -18.94 -0.46
CA PRO A 534 -5.65 -18.74 -1.02
C PRO A 534 -6.51 -17.77 -0.18
N GLU A 535 -6.45 -17.91 1.15
CA GLU A 535 -7.17 -17.13 2.15
C GLU A 535 -6.49 -15.78 2.47
N GLY A 536 -5.31 -15.55 1.90
CA GLY A 536 -4.51 -14.36 2.14
C GLY A 536 -3.88 -14.32 3.54
N LEU A 537 -3.65 -15.48 4.18
CA LEU A 537 -2.99 -15.54 5.47
C LEU A 537 -1.51 -15.16 5.39
N ALA A 538 -0.98 -14.69 6.51
CA ALA A 538 0.42 -14.30 6.60
C ALA A 538 1.34 -15.53 6.68
N LEU A 539 2.22 -15.68 5.70
CA LEU A 539 3.10 -16.83 5.57
C LEU A 539 4.40 -16.70 6.37
N THR A 540 4.98 -17.86 6.69
CA THR A 540 6.33 -18.01 7.26
C THR A 540 7.18 -18.96 6.45
N ALA A 541 8.50 -18.73 6.40
CA ALA A 541 9.44 -19.55 5.63
C ALA A 541 10.03 -20.68 6.49
N VAL A 542 10.01 -21.90 5.97
CA VAL A 542 10.57 -23.10 6.59
C VAL A 542 11.68 -23.67 5.70
N LEU A 543 12.90 -23.73 6.23
CA LEU A 543 14.06 -24.25 5.49
C LEU A 543 13.94 -25.78 5.30
N VAL A 544 14.11 -26.25 4.06
CA VAL A 544 14.04 -27.68 3.71
C VAL A 544 15.43 -28.26 3.46
N SER A 545 16.24 -27.60 2.62
CA SER A 545 17.63 -28.00 2.36
C SER A 545 18.55 -26.80 2.37
N ASP A 546 19.73 -26.96 2.96
CA ASP A 546 20.73 -25.90 3.09
C ASP A 546 21.59 -25.71 1.82
N VAL A 547 22.39 -24.65 1.79
CA VAL A 547 23.41 -24.35 0.76
C VAL A 547 24.60 -25.31 0.82
N SER A 548 25.33 -25.45 -0.29
CA SER A 548 26.49 -26.38 -0.38
C SER A 548 27.86 -25.72 -0.25
N ASN A 549 27.99 -24.42 -0.58
CA ASN A 549 29.26 -23.70 -0.69
C ASN A 549 29.25 -22.40 0.16
N GLY A 550 28.68 -22.48 1.36
CA GLY A 550 28.58 -21.33 2.26
C GLY A 550 27.83 -21.61 3.56
N THR A 551 27.42 -20.53 4.23
CA THR A 551 26.57 -20.59 5.44
C THR A 551 25.31 -19.74 5.23
N LEU A 552 24.14 -20.33 5.45
CA LEU A 552 22.82 -19.67 5.34
C LEU A 552 22.18 -19.46 6.72
N THR A 553 21.40 -18.39 6.85
CA THR A 553 20.41 -18.23 7.91
C THR A 553 19.11 -17.71 7.29
N LEU A 554 18.08 -18.56 7.23
CA LEU A 554 16.72 -18.20 6.80
C LEU A 554 15.85 -17.92 8.02
N ASN A 555 15.20 -16.76 8.06
CA ASN A 555 14.28 -16.38 9.13
C ASN A 555 12.83 -16.67 8.71
N ALA A 556 11.96 -16.90 9.70
CA ALA A 556 10.54 -17.19 9.47
C ALA A 556 9.80 -16.08 8.69
N ASN A 557 10.24 -14.82 8.76
CA ASN A 557 9.66 -13.71 7.97
C ASN A 557 10.17 -13.63 6.51
N GLY A 558 10.84 -14.69 6.04
CA GLY A 558 11.39 -14.85 4.69
C GLY A 558 12.68 -14.07 4.42
N SER A 559 13.14 -13.22 5.34
CA SER A 559 14.48 -12.61 5.25
C SER A 559 15.59 -13.66 5.42
N PHE A 560 16.73 -13.48 4.75
CA PHE A 560 17.85 -14.40 4.89
C PHE A 560 19.22 -13.73 4.74
N THR A 561 20.25 -14.37 5.30
CA THR A 561 21.66 -14.05 5.09
C THR A 561 22.42 -15.25 4.55
N TYR A 562 23.30 -15.04 3.59
CA TYR A 562 24.15 -16.07 2.98
C TYR A 562 25.59 -15.58 2.86
N THR A 563 26.57 -16.38 3.27
CA THR A 563 28.01 -16.07 3.08
C THR A 563 28.67 -17.19 2.29
N HIS A 564 29.24 -16.88 1.12
CA HIS A 564 29.96 -17.86 0.28
C HIS A 564 31.31 -18.24 0.92
N ASP A 565 31.74 -19.49 0.79
CA ASP A 565 32.92 -20.02 1.48
C ASP A 565 34.28 -19.70 0.84
N GLY A 566 34.30 -19.14 -0.37
CA GLY A 566 35.53 -18.79 -1.11
C GLY A 566 35.89 -19.78 -2.24
N SER A 567 35.16 -20.88 -2.38
CA SER A 567 35.42 -21.91 -3.39
C SER A 567 35.21 -21.42 -4.84
N ALA A 568 35.72 -22.16 -5.83
CA ALA A 568 35.63 -21.81 -7.25
C ALA A 568 34.31 -22.29 -7.89
N THR A 569 33.18 -21.95 -7.27
CA THR A 569 31.82 -22.26 -7.75
C THR A 569 31.13 -21.02 -8.29
N PHE A 570 30.33 -21.19 -9.34
CA PHE A 570 29.60 -20.08 -9.99
C PHE A 570 28.13 -20.00 -9.57
N SER A 571 27.62 -21.02 -8.87
CA SER A 571 26.24 -21.06 -8.38
C SER A 571 26.14 -21.85 -7.07
N ASP A 572 25.18 -21.47 -6.22
CA ASP A 572 24.71 -22.24 -5.06
C ASP A 572 23.19 -22.13 -4.94
N SER A 573 22.56 -22.92 -4.07
CA SER A 573 21.10 -22.93 -3.90
C SER A 573 20.67 -23.54 -2.57
N PHE A 574 19.50 -23.13 -2.08
CA PHE A 574 18.80 -23.77 -0.98
C PHE A 574 17.32 -23.96 -1.32
N THR A 575 16.58 -24.76 -0.54
CA THR A 575 15.14 -24.95 -0.76
C THR A 575 14.32 -24.66 0.49
N TYR A 576 13.10 -24.16 0.31
CA TYR A 576 12.18 -23.83 1.40
C TYR A 576 10.73 -24.19 1.06
N GLN A 577 9.87 -24.13 2.07
CA GLN A 577 8.41 -24.15 1.98
C GLN A 577 7.83 -22.93 2.69
N ALA A 578 6.73 -22.40 2.19
CA ALA A 578 5.89 -21.45 2.92
C ALA A 578 4.93 -22.21 3.85
N GLN A 579 4.70 -21.65 5.04
CA GLN A 579 3.80 -22.19 6.06
C GLN A 579 2.81 -21.12 6.51
N ASP A 580 1.53 -21.45 6.53
CA ASP A 580 0.46 -20.60 7.06
C ASP A 580 0.36 -20.69 8.61
N PRO A 581 -0.54 -19.92 9.25
CA PRO A 581 -0.80 -20.02 10.69
C PRO A 581 -1.49 -21.32 11.16
N GLY A 582 -2.17 -22.05 10.27
CA GLY A 582 -2.80 -23.35 10.51
C GLY A 582 -1.79 -24.50 10.61
N GLY A 583 -0.61 -24.30 10.03
CA GLY A 583 0.50 -25.23 9.97
C GLY A 583 0.65 -25.95 8.62
N ASN A 584 -0.17 -25.61 7.61
CA ASN A 584 -0.07 -26.24 6.30
C ASN A 584 1.19 -25.76 5.56
N LEU A 585 1.65 -26.55 4.58
CA LEU A 585 2.94 -26.34 3.93
C LEU A 585 2.79 -26.37 2.42
N SER A 586 3.44 -25.43 1.75
CA SER A 586 3.52 -25.40 0.29
C SER A 586 4.33 -26.57 -0.28
N GLY A 587 4.33 -26.69 -1.61
CA GLY A 587 5.37 -27.43 -2.32
C GLY A 587 6.77 -26.87 -2.03
N VAL A 588 7.81 -27.70 -2.15
CA VAL A 588 9.22 -27.29 -1.98
C VAL A 588 9.69 -26.50 -3.21
N VAL A 589 10.19 -25.29 -2.99
CA VAL A 589 10.75 -24.43 -4.05
C VAL A 589 12.23 -24.13 -3.83
N THR A 590 12.92 -23.75 -4.89
CA THR A 590 14.37 -23.49 -4.89
C THR A 590 14.67 -22.01 -4.93
N VAL A 591 15.66 -21.60 -4.14
CA VAL A 591 16.28 -20.28 -4.19
C VAL A 591 17.65 -20.42 -4.84
N SER A 592 17.88 -19.73 -5.95
CA SER A 592 19.15 -19.78 -6.70
C SER A 592 20.06 -18.60 -6.34
N ILE A 593 21.36 -18.84 -6.24
CA ILE A 593 22.38 -17.83 -5.93
C ILE A 593 23.49 -17.92 -6.98
N ASP A 594 23.73 -16.83 -7.71
CA ASP A 594 24.83 -16.66 -8.65
C ASP A 594 26.05 -16.06 -7.92
N ILE A 595 27.21 -16.68 -8.11
CA ILE A 595 28.46 -16.26 -7.47
C ILE A 595 29.35 -15.60 -8.51
N ALA A 596 29.47 -14.28 -8.40
CA ALA A 596 30.39 -13.48 -9.17
C ALA A 596 31.82 -13.66 -8.63
N ALA A 597 32.77 -13.88 -9.52
CA ALA A 597 34.17 -14.00 -9.11
C ALA A 597 34.74 -12.67 -8.58
N SER A 598 35.70 -12.76 -7.66
CA SER A 598 36.40 -11.58 -7.10
C SER A 598 37.34 -10.96 -8.14
N PRO A 599 37.61 -9.64 -8.11
CA PRO A 599 38.63 -9.05 -8.97
C PRO A 599 40.02 -9.67 -8.71
N ILE A 600 40.77 -9.92 -9.78
CA ILE A 600 42.16 -10.38 -9.69
C ILE A 600 43.01 -9.30 -9.03
N SER A 601 43.90 -9.69 -8.12
CA SER A 601 44.94 -8.83 -7.58
C SER A 601 46.30 -9.42 -7.93
N VAL A 602 47.25 -8.57 -8.32
CA VAL A 602 48.63 -8.99 -8.64
C VAL A 602 49.60 -8.31 -7.70
N SER A 603 50.54 -9.07 -7.15
CA SER A 603 51.69 -8.55 -6.41
C SER A 603 52.97 -9.00 -7.10
N VAL A 604 54.03 -8.21 -6.97
CA VAL A 604 55.33 -8.47 -7.59
C VAL A 604 56.38 -8.48 -6.49
N ASP A 605 57.16 -9.55 -6.40
CA ASP A 605 58.39 -9.57 -5.63
C ASP A 605 59.54 -9.04 -6.52
N GLY A 606 60.56 -8.44 -5.91
CA GLY A 606 61.64 -7.90 -6.71
C GLY A 606 62.82 -7.38 -5.92
N PRO A 607 64.03 -7.39 -6.52
CA PRO A 607 65.20 -6.78 -5.94
C PRO A 607 65.02 -5.26 -5.88
N SER A 608 65.63 -4.63 -4.87
CA SER A 608 65.71 -3.16 -4.82
C SER A 608 66.86 -2.60 -5.67
N PHE A 609 67.83 -3.43 -6.07
CA PHE A 609 69.04 -3.02 -6.78
C PHE A 609 69.50 -4.01 -7.87
N GLY A 610 70.22 -3.52 -8.90
CA GLY A 610 70.80 -4.33 -9.98
C GLY A 610 72.12 -3.77 -10.53
N ALA A 611 72.85 -4.58 -11.31
CA ALA A 611 74.09 -4.18 -12.00
C ALA A 611 73.88 -4.21 -13.52
N PRO A 612 74.45 -3.28 -14.31
CA PRO A 612 74.41 -3.36 -15.76
C PRO A 612 75.02 -4.69 -16.24
N GLY A 613 74.29 -5.37 -17.13
CA GLY A 613 74.66 -6.68 -17.66
C GLY A 613 74.29 -7.87 -16.77
N VAL A 614 73.78 -7.66 -15.55
CA VAL A 614 73.33 -8.73 -14.64
C VAL A 614 71.82 -8.87 -14.66
N THR A 615 71.31 -10.08 -14.79
CA THR A 615 69.87 -10.34 -14.77
C THR A 615 69.26 -10.05 -13.39
N ALA A 616 68.28 -9.15 -13.34
CA ALA A 616 67.35 -8.94 -12.24
C ALA A 616 66.09 -9.78 -12.47
N THR A 617 65.62 -10.49 -11.44
CA THR A 617 64.48 -11.40 -11.51
C THR A 617 63.35 -10.91 -10.62
N PHE A 618 62.13 -10.96 -11.15
CA PHE A 618 60.88 -10.62 -10.47
C PHE A 618 59.89 -11.76 -10.70
N ASN A 619 59.12 -12.09 -9.67
CA ASN A 619 58.00 -13.02 -9.75
C ASN A 619 56.72 -12.28 -9.40
N SER A 620 55.63 -12.71 -10.03
CA SER A 620 54.30 -12.25 -9.68
C SER A 620 53.55 -13.33 -8.92
N ALA A 621 52.78 -12.91 -7.93
CA ALA A 621 51.74 -13.71 -7.29
C ALA A 621 50.39 -13.08 -7.57
N VAL A 622 49.36 -13.91 -7.67
CA VAL A 622 47.98 -13.43 -7.84
C VAL A 622 47.11 -13.93 -6.70
N SER A 623 46.11 -13.13 -6.31
CA SER A 623 45.05 -13.57 -5.40
C SER A 623 43.69 -13.05 -5.86
N GLY A 624 42.63 -13.84 -5.70
CA GLY A 624 41.35 -13.56 -6.36
C GLY A 624 41.35 -13.86 -7.87
N GLY A 625 40.21 -13.65 -8.54
CA GLY A 625 39.99 -14.00 -9.95
C GLY A 625 39.40 -15.40 -10.19
N ALA A 626 38.87 -15.63 -11.39
CA ALA A 626 38.49 -16.97 -11.87
C ALA A 626 39.21 -17.30 -13.19
N GLY A 627 39.10 -18.54 -13.65
CA GLY A 627 39.62 -18.93 -14.96
C GLY A 627 41.15 -19.01 -15.09
N ILE A 628 41.63 -18.94 -16.34
CA ILE A 628 43.06 -18.97 -16.69
C ILE A 628 43.60 -17.54 -16.66
N VAL A 629 44.64 -17.31 -15.85
CA VAL A 629 45.32 -16.02 -15.76
C VAL A 629 46.41 -15.89 -16.83
N THR A 630 46.46 -14.73 -17.48
CA THR A 630 47.51 -14.31 -18.41
C THR A 630 48.27 -13.11 -17.83
N TYR A 631 49.54 -12.95 -18.23
CA TYR A 631 50.43 -11.94 -17.67
C TYR A 631 51.09 -11.12 -18.78
N ALA A 632 51.17 -9.81 -18.56
CA ALA A 632 51.93 -8.86 -19.36
C ALA A 632 52.81 -8.01 -18.44
N TRP A 633 54.02 -7.63 -18.90
CA TRP A 633 54.90 -6.77 -18.12
C TRP A 633 55.69 -5.79 -19.01
N SER A 634 56.04 -4.64 -18.44
CA SER A 634 56.91 -3.62 -19.03
C SER A 634 57.97 -3.15 -18.04
N VAL A 635 59.10 -2.67 -18.57
CA VAL A 635 60.18 -2.04 -17.80
C VAL A 635 60.50 -0.70 -18.45
N GLU A 636 60.45 0.36 -17.66
CA GLU A 636 60.73 1.74 -18.07
C GLU A 636 61.95 2.32 -17.35
N ARG A 637 62.68 3.18 -18.04
CA ARG A 637 63.74 4.01 -17.47
C ARG A 637 63.50 5.46 -17.86
N PHE A 638 63.36 6.35 -16.87
CA PHE A 638 62.99 7.76 -17.08
C PHE A 638 61.74 7.95 -17.95
N GLY A 639 60.73 7.07 -17.79
CA GLY A 639 59.49 7.09 -18.55
C GLY A 639 59.60 6.61 -20.01
N ALA A 640 60.74 6.00 -20.39
CA ALA A 640 60.92 5.36 -21.68
C ALA A 640 60.95 3.83 -21.51
N GLU A 641 60.10 3.12 -22.25
CA GLU A 641 60.09 1.66 -22.30
C GLU A 641 61.44 1.12 -22.80
N VAL A 642 62.05 0.25 -22.00
CA VAL A 642 63.33 -0.43 -22.32
C VAL A 642 63.17 -1.94 -22.52
N ALA A 643 62.11 -2.54 -21.99
CA ALA A 643 61.75 -3.94 -22.24
C ALA A 643 60.26 -4.22 -21.99
N THR A 644 59.68 -5.19 -22.71
CA THR A 644 58.32 -5.71 -22.51
C THR A 644 58.25 -7.21 -22.76
N GLY A 645 57.24 -7.86 -22.21
CA GLY A 645 56.99 -9.28 -22.45
C GLY A 645 55.76 -9.84 -21.73
N SER A 646 55.72 -11.17 -21.62
CA SER A 646 54.61 -11.92 -21.01
C SER A 646 55.11 -13.08 -20.15
N GLY A 647 54.25 -13.57 -19.26
CA GLY A 647 54.55 -14.66 -18.31
C GLY A 647 54.55 -14.24 -16.84
N ALA A 648 54.35 -15.20 -15.94
CA ALA A 648 54.22 -14.96 -14.49
C ALA A 648 55.54 -14.55 -13.78
N SER A 649 56.66 -14.66 -14.49
CA SER A 649 58.00 -14.26 -14.03
C SER A 649 58.69 -13.41 -15.09
N LEU A 650 59.43 -12.41 -14.65
CA LEU A 650 60.21 -11.51 -15.49
C LEU A 650 61.69 -11.61 -15.13
N ASN A 651 62.53 -11.82 -16.15
CA ASN A 651 63.98 -11.69 -16.06
C ASN A 651 64.43 -10.53 -16.93
N PHE A 652 65.00 -9.49 -16.34
CA PHE A 652 65.43 -8.29 -17.02
C PHE A 652 66.93 -8.05 -16.81
N THR A 653 67.67 -7.84 -17.89
CA THR A 653 69.10 -7.50 -17.82
C THR A 653 69.27 -6.02 -18.17
N PRO A 654 69.47 -5.13 -17.18
CA PRO A 654 69.65 -3.71 -17.43
C PRO A 654 70.95 -3.44 -18.15
N SER A 655 70.95 -2.48 -19.08
CA SER A 655 72.14 -2.09 -19.85
C SER A 655 72.81 -0.80 -19.34
N LEU A 656 72.12 -0.01 -18.51
CA LEU A 656 72.57 1.28 -17.98
C LEU A 656 72.09 1.50 -16.54
N GLY A 657 72.85 2.28 -15.77
CA GLY A 657 72.50 2.71 -14.41
C GLY A 657 71.29 3.63 -14.31
N GLY A 658 70.72 3.76 -13.12
CA GLY A 658 69.58 4.63 -12.80
C GLY A 658 68.34 3.87 -12.33
N LEU A 659 67.25 4.60 -12.09
CA LEU A 659 65.97 4.06 -11.63
C LEU A 659 65.21 3.39 -12.79
N HIS A 660 64.77 2.15 -12.56
CA HIS A 660 63.88 1.40 -13.45
C HIS A 660 62.56 1.13 -12.74
N THR A 661 61.46 1.24 -13.49
CA THR A 661 60.09 0.95 -13.04
C THR A 661 59.58 -0.26 -13.80
N VAL A 662 59.16 -1.28 -13.08
CA VAL A 662 58.56 -2.50 -13.62
C VAL A 662 57.07 -2.47 -13.34
N THR A 663 56.25 -2.62 -14.39
CA THR A 663 54.80 -2.76 -14.26
C THR A 663 54.41 -4.17 -14.70
N VAL A 664 53.66 -4.90 -13.85
CA VAL A 664 53.12 -6.22 -14.17
C VAL A 664 51.61 -6.17 -14.13
N THR A 665 50.96 -6.61 -15.20
CA THR A 665 49.50 -6.72 -15.33
C THR A 665 49.11 -8.19 -15.40
N ALA A 666 48.20 -8.62 -14.52
CA ALA A 666 47.55 -9.92 -14.59
C ALA A 666 46.11 -9.76 -15.11
N THR A 667 45.71 -10.61 -16.04
CA THR A 667 44.39 -10.56 -16.70
C THR A 667 43.75 -11.94 -16.70
N ASP A 668 42.50 -12.03 -16.28
CA ASP A 668 41.66 -13.22 -16.34
C ASP A 668 40.42 -13.01 -17.22
N ASP A 669 39.41 -13.88 -17.11
CA ASP A 669 38.16 -13.78 -17.86
C ASP A 669 37.18 -12.73 -17.32
N ILE A 670 37.50 -12.08 -16.20
CA ILE A 670 36.68 -11.08 -15.50
C ILE A 670 37.29 -9.68 -15.63
N GLY A 671 38.61 -9.56 -15.71
CA GLY A 671 39.29 -8.27 -15.84
C GLY A 671 40.80 -8.33 -15.69
N SER A 672 41.43 -7.17 -15.50
CA SER A 672 42.88 -7.03 -15.33
C SER A 672 43.23 -6.14 -14.14
N ASP A 673 44.29 -6.47 -13.43
CA ASP A 673 44.89 -5.64 -12.39
C ASP A 673 46.41 -5.51 -12.61
N SER A 674 47.03 -4.45 -12.09
CA SER A 674 48.44 -4.15 -12.31
C SER A 674 49.16 -3.60 -11.08
N THR A 675 50.41 -4.02 -10.90
CA THR A 675 51.29 -3.56 -9.80
C THR A 675 52.64 -3.09 -10.35
N GLU A 676 53.22 -2.08 -9.68
CA GLU A 676 54.50 -1.51 -10.03
C GLU A 676 55.57 -1.74 -8.95
N VAL A 677 56.81 -2.04 -9.37
CA VAL A 677 57.99 -2.16 -8.51
C VAL A 677 59.13 -1.34 -9.08
N ASN A 678 59.81 -0.59 -8.22
CA ASN A 678 60.97 0.22 -8.59
C ASN A 678 62.26 -0.41 -8.08
N PHE A 679 63.31 -0.40 -8.89
CA PHE A 679 64.64 -0.81 -8.48
C PHE A 679 65.72 0.05 -9.14
N THR A 680 66.86 0.21 -8.48
CA THR A 680 67.96 1.08 -8.96
C THR A 680 69.12 0.25 -9.49
N VAL A 681 69.62 0.59 -10.67
CA VAL A 681 70.79 -0.05 -11.27
C VAL A 681 72.04 0.78 -11.00
N LEU A 682 73.10 0.16 -10.46
CA LEU A 682 74.38 0.80 -10.17
C LEU A 682 75.30 0.73 -11.40
N GLY A 683 75.46 1.82 -12.12
CA GLY A 683 76.01 1.93 -13.48
C GLY A 683 77.46 1.46 -13.68
N ASP A 684 78.28 1.46 -12.64
CA ASP A 684 79.72 1.29 -12.74
C ASP A 684 80.24 -0.04 -12.16
N ILE A 685 79.33 -0.91 -11.69
CA ILE A 685 79.75 -2.16 -11.02
C ILE A 685 79.88 -3.35 -11.95
N GLY A 686 79.34 -3.32 -13.18
CA GLY A 686 79.27 -4.51 -14.07
C GLY A 686 80.61 -5.21 -14.36
N ASN A 687 81.74 -4.48 -14.30
CA ASN A 687 83.09 -5.03 -14.48
C ASN A 687 83.82 -5.31 -13.16
N SER A 688 83.20 -5.03 -12.01
CA SER A 688 83.80 -5.24 -10.70
C SER A 688 83.79 -6.72 -10.35
N GLN A 689 84.89 -7.24 -9.80
CA GLN A 689 84.91 -8.58 -9.21
C GLN A 689 84.00 -8.71 -7.96
N PHE A 690 83.49 -7.57 -7.45
CA PHE A 690 82.68 -7.51 -6.24
C PHE A 690 81.18 -7.33 -6.48
N VAL A 691 80.69 -7.41 -7.72
CA VAL A 691 79.28 -7.18 -8.09
C VAL A 691 78.29 -7.78 -7.09
N GLY A 692 78.40 -9.08 -6.81
CA GLY A 692 77.47 -9.76 -5.89
C GLY A 692 77.48 -9.17 -4.47
N ASN A 693 78.66 -8.82 -3.95
CA ASN A 693 78.78 -8.20 -2.62
C ASN A 693 78.22 -6.78 -2.60
N ILE A 694 78.39 -6.04 -3.69
CA ILE A 694 77.89 -4.66 -3.81
C ILE A 694 76.36 -4.66 -3.88
N LEU A 695 75.77 -5.58 -4.64
CA LEU A 695 74.32 -5.74 -4.71
C LEU A 695 73.75 -6.13 -3.35
N TRP A 696 74.39 -7.05 -2.63
CA TRP A 696 74.00 -7.41 -1.27
C TRP A 696 74.03 -6.20 -0.32
N LEU A 697 75.10 -5.38 -0.36
CA LEU A 697 75.17 -4.15 0.44
C LEU A 697 74.02 -3.19 0.14
N ALA A 698 73.65 -3.07 -1.14
CA ALA A 698 72.60 -2.17 -1.57
C ALA A 698 71.24 -2.69 -1.10
N GLU A 699 70.96 -3.98 -1.31
CA GLU A 699 69.74 -4.65 -0.86
C GLU A 699 69.55 -4.59 0.66
N ALA A 700 70.62 -4.72 1.43
CA ALA A 700 70.62 -4.53 2.88
C ALA A 700 70.46 -3.05 3.32
N GLY A 701 70.36 -2.10 2.38
CA GLY A 701 70.24 -0.66 2.67
C GLY A 701 71.50 -0.02 3.23
N ILE A 702 72.65 -0.70 3.12
CA ILE A 702 73.92 -0.27 3.71
C ILE A 702 74.61 0.80 2.84
N THR A 703 74.46 0.69 1.52
CA THR A 703 74.95 1.71 0.58
C THR A 703 73.80 2.49 -0.08
N LYS A 704 74.08 3.75 -0.42
CA LYS A 704 73.18 4.62 -1.20
C LYS A 704 73.84 5.07 -2.51
N GLY A 705 74.94 4.46 -2.93
CA GLY A 705 75.76 4.93 -4.06
C GLY A 705 76.86 5.93 -3.65
N CYS A 706 77.53 6.51 -4.64
CA CYS A 706 78.67 7.43 -4.46
C CYS A 706 78.53 8.78 -5.20
N ASN A 707 77.56 8.94 -6.11
CA ASN A 707 77.46 10.08 -7.01
C ASN A 707 76.15 10.89 -6.80
N PRO A 708 75.99 11.58 -5.66
CA PRO A 708 74.79 12.38 -5.41
C PRO A 708 74.65 13.54 -6.43
N PRO A 709 73.42 13.95 -6.79
CA PRO A 709 72.14 13.44 -6.27
C PRO A 709 71.66 12.16 -6.99
N ALA A 710 72.33 11.73 -8.06
CA ALA A 710 71.88 10.61 -8.89
C ALA A 710 71.94 9.27 -8.14
N ASN A 711 73.01 9.05 -7.36
CA ASN A 711 73.18 7.86 -6.53
C ASN A 711 73.04 6.54 -7.30
N ASP A 712 73.34 6.58 -8.60
CA ASP A 712 73.25 5.48 -9.55
C ASP A 712 74.61 4.87 -9.88
N GLU A 713 75.68 5.24 -9.18
CA GLU A 713 77.00 4.58 -9.21
C GLU A 713 77.41 4.15 -7.79
N PHE A 714 78.20 3.09 -7.68
CA PHE A 714 78.76 2.62 -6.42
C PHE A 714 80.20 3.06 -6.19
N CYS A 715 80.99 3.31 -7.24
CA CYS A 715 82.43 3.61 -7.23
C CYS A 715 83.25 2.50 -6.57
N PRO A 716 83.33 1.28 -7.13
CA PRO A 716 83.94 0.12 -6.46
C PRO A 716 85.45 0.25 -6.20
N ASP A 717 86.15 1.04 -7.00
CA ASP A 717 87.61 1.21 -6.91
C ASP A 717 88.03 2.41 -6.03
N ASP A 718 87.09 3.28 -5.66
CA ASP A 718 87.37 4.43 -4.80
C ASP A 718 87.71 3.98 -3.37
N PRO A 719 88.65 4.64 -2.69
CA PRO A 719 88.97 4.34 -1.29
C PRO A 719 87.80 4.72 -0.37
N VAL A 720 87.60 3.92 0.68
CA VAL A 720 86.63 4.24 1.74
C VAL A 720 87.25 5.27 2.69
N THR A 721 86.64 6.45 2.79
CA THR A 721 87.01 7.44 3.82
C THR A 721 86.51 6.98 5.20
N ARG A 722 87.12 7.48 6.27
CA ARG A 722 86.68 7.17 7.65
C ARG A 722 85.22 7.56 7.90
N GLY A 723 84.76 8.67 7.33
CA GLY A 723 83.35 9.07 7.39
C GLY A 723 82.43 8.10 6.63
N ALA A 724 82.82 7.67 5.43
CA ALA A 724 82.07 6.67 4.69
C ALA A 724 82.06 5.29 5.40
N MET A 725 83.15 4.93 6.08
CA MET A 725 83.23 3.75 6.93
C MET A 725 82.21 3.83 8.08
N ALA A 726 82.07 4.99 8.71
CA ALA A 726 81.05 5.19 9.74
C ALA A 726 79.64 4.98 9.17
N ALA A 727 79.33 5.56 8.01
CA ALA A 727 78.04 5.36 7.35
C ALA A 727 77.76 3.89 7.00
N PHE A 728 78.78 3.16 6.52
CA PHE A 728 78.65 1.73 6.24
C PHE A 728 78.36 0.92 7.51
N LEU A 729 79.12 1.13 8.58
CA LEU A 729 78.99 0.36 9.82
C LEU A 729 77.72 0.72 10.60
N VAL A 730 77.33 1.98 10.63
CA VAL A 730 76.07 2.42 11.26
C VAL A 730 74.87 1.72 10.61
N ARG A 731 74.84 1.64 9.28
CA ARG A 731 73.74 0.97 8.57
C ARG A 731 73.83 -0.55 8.70
N PHE A 732 75.03 -1.12 8.57
CA PHE A 732 75.25 -2.55 8.70
C PHE A 732 74.85 -3.08 10.10
N LEU A 733 75.12 -2.32 11.16
CA LEU A 733 74.76 -2.69 12.53
C LEU A 733 73.40 -2.15 13.00
N GLY A 734 72.73 -1.32 12.20
CA GLY A 734 71.48 -0.66 12.59
C GLY A 734 71.61 0.29 13.79
N LEU A 735 72.73 1.00 13.94
CA LEU A 735 72.95 1.90 15.08
C LEU A 735 72.04 3.13 15.00
N THR A 736 71.33 3.42 16.10
CA THR A 736 70.40 4.55 16.16
C THR A 736 70.79 5.62 17.19
N ASP A 737 71.49 5.24 18.25
CA ASP A 737 71.88 6.13 19.36
C ASP A 737 73.18 6.87 19.05
N ASP A 738 73.14 8.20 19.09
CA ASP A 738 74.30 9.08 18.86
C ASP A 738 75.00 9.53 20.14
N GLY A 739 74.54 9.08 21.31
CA GLY A 739 75.15 9.38 22.60
C GLY A 739 75.16 10.86 22.97
N GLY A 740 74.36 11.71 22.30
CA GLY A 740 74.24 13.14 22.58
C GLY A 740 75.06 14.08 21.68
N GLY A 741 75.73 13.57 20.63
CA GLY A 741 76.43 14.37 19.61
C GLY A 741 77.74 15.02 20.08
N ASN A 742 78.71 15.20 19.16
CA ASN A 742 80.05 15.80 19.36
C ASN A 742 81.03 15.01 20.24
N THR A 743 81.41 13.80 19.82
CA THR A 743 82.54 13.07 20.42
C THR A 743 83.90 13.54 19.88
N PHE A 744 83.95 14.00 18.64
CA PHE A 744 85.18 14.47 17.98
C PHE A 744 85.06 15.96 17.63
N THR A 745 86.19 16.61 17.35
CA THR A 745 86.25 18.07 17.14
C THR A 745 86.36 18.48 15.67
N ASP A 746 86.58 17.52 14.76
CA ASP A 746 86.82 17.77 13.33
C ASP A 746 85.72 17.18 12.40
N ASP A 747 84.59 16.73 12.96
CA ASP A 747 83.46 16.13 12.23
C ASP A 747 82.23 17.02 12.09
N ASP A 748 82.12 18.15 12.81
CA ASP A 748 81.00 19.11 12.80
C ASP A 748 80.58 19.68 11.42
N ASN A 749 81.40 19.48 10.37
CA ASN A 749 81.10 19.90 8.99
C ASN A 749 81.09 18.73 8.00
N SER A 750 81.18 17.49 8.50
CA SER A 750 81.13 16.29 7.68
C SER A 750 79.68 15.92 7.38
N ILE A 751 79.41 15.48 6.14
CA ILE A 751 78.11 14.87 5.81
C ILE A 751 77.84 13.57 6.59
N PHE A 752 78.85 13.03 7.28
CA PHE A 752 78.79 11.81 8.07
C PHE A 752 78.77 12.06 9.58
N GLU A 753 78.69 13.30 10.05
CA GLU A 753 78.73 13.67 11.48
C GLU A 753 77.81 12.79 12.35
N ALA A 754 76.55 12.65 11.94
CA ALA A 754 75.58 11.84 12.66
C ALA A 754 75.94 10.33 12.70
N ASP A 755 76.54 9.80 11.63
CA ASP A 755 76.96 8.40 11.59
C ASP A 755 78.23 8.20 12.45
N ILE A 756 79.12 9.20 12.49
CA ILE A 756 80.33 9.19 13.31
C ILE A 756 79.97 9.18 14.81
N ALA A 757 79.03 10.03 15.22
CA ALA A 757 78.56 10.09 16.61
C ALA A 757 78.00 8.73 17.09
N LYS A 758 77.17 8.06 16.26
CA LYS A 758 76.63 6.73 16.56
C LYS A 758 77.73 5.66 16.67
N LEU A 759 78.70 5.70 15.78
CA LEU A 759 79.83 4.79 15.81
C LEU A 759 80.68 4.98 17.08
N ALA A 760 80.81 6.23 17.55
CA ALA A 760 81.52 6.59 18.76
C ALA A 760 80.77 6.14 20.02
N ALA A 761 79.46 6.39 20.07
CA ALA A 761 78.58 5.94 21.15
C ALA A 761 78.58 4.41 21.29
N ALA A 762 78.64 3.68 20.17
CA ALA A 762 78.79 2.22 20.16
C ALA A 762 80.20 1.73 20.54
N GLY A 763 81.17 2.62 20.79
CA GLY A 763 82.53 2.26 21.18
C GLY A 763 83.37 1.64 20.06
N ILE A 764 82.94 1.77 18.80
CA ILE A 764 83.56 1.12 17.64
C ILE A 764 84.76 1.92 17.11
N THR A 765 84.74 3.23 17.29
CA THR A 765 85.86 4.12 16.90
C THR A 765 86.62 4.67 18.09
N LYS A 766 87.91 4.89 17.88
CA LYS A 766 88.80 5.70 18.73
C LYS A 766 89.48 6.69 17.77
N GLY A 767 89.61 7.95 18.16
CA GLY A 767 90.09 9.03 17.29
C GLY A 767 91.41 8.73 16.55
N CYS A 768 91.73 9.56 15.56
CA CYS A 768 92.86 9.38 14.65
C CYS A 768 94.18 10.02 15.14
N ASN A 769 94.18 10.78 16.24
CA ASN A 769 95.33 11.58 16.70
C ASN A 769 95.80 11.21 18.12
N PRO A 770 96.52 10.07 18.28
CA PRO A 770 97.03 9.69 19.60
C PRO A 770 98.08 10.70 20.13
N PRO A 771 98.15 10.90 21.46
CA PRO A 771 97.40 10.19 22.49
C PRO A 771 96.02 10.80 22.81
N THR A 772 95.68 11.99 22.28
CA THR A 772 94.45 12.71 22.66
C THR A 772 93.21 12.07 22.07
N ASN A 773 93.27 11.56 20.83
CA ASN A 773 92.18 10.85 20.16
C ASN A 773 90.86 11.63 20.10
N ASP A 774 90.94 12.96 20.01
CA ASP A 774 89.83 13.92 19.94
C ASP A 774 89.45 14.33 18.51
N ASN A 775 90.18 13.86 17.50
CA ASN A 775 89.82 13.98 16.08
C ASN A 775 89.33 12.64 15.51
N PHE A 776 88.34 12.65 14.64
CA PHE A 776 87.91 11.49 13.86
C PHE A 776 88.61 11.39 12.51
N CYS A 777 89.02 12.49 11.87
CA CYS A 777 89.59 12.56 10.52
C CYS A 777 88.64 11.99 9.43
N PRO A 778 87.42 12.54 9.23
CA PRO A 778 86.38 11.93 8.40
C PRO A 778 86.73 11.77 6.91
N ASN A 779 87.66 12.57 6.38
CA ASN A 779 88.05 12.54 4.97
C ASN A 779 89.25 11.64 4.68
N ASP A 780 89.94 11.15 5.72
CA ASP A 780 91.10 10.28 5.54
C ASP A 780 90.67 8.90 5.06
N SER A 781 91.46 8.29 4.18
CA SER A 781 91.23 6.91 3.73
C SER A 781 91.48 5.92 4.86
N VAL A 782 90.66 4.87 4.94
CA VAL A 782 90.83 3.79 5.90
C VAL A 782 91.81 2.75 5.36
N THR A 783 92.88 2.46 6.11
CA THR A 783 93.76 1.34 5.77
C THR A 783 93.14 0.00 6.16
N ARG A 784 93.59 -1.10 5.57
CA ARG A 784 93.11 -2.45 5.87
C ARG A 784 93.29 -2.83 7.35
N GLY A 785 94.39 -2.41 7.98
CA GLY A 785 94.61 -2.60 9.41
C GLY A 785 93.62 -1.82 10.28
N GLN A 786 93.33 -0.56 9.90
CA GLN A 786 92.31 0.23 10.59
C GLN A 786 90.90 -0.35 10.41
N MET A 787 90.57 -0.83 9.20
CA MET A 787 89.31 -1.54 8.93
C MET A 787 89.17 -2.79 9.80
N ALA A 788 90.25 -3.57 9.99
CA ALA A 788 90.24 -4.71 10.90
C ALA A 788 89.86 -4.29 12.32
N ALA A 789 90.47 -3.21 12.83
CA ALA A 789 90.13 -2.69 14.16
C ALA A 789 88.67 -2.19 14.26
N PHE A 790 88.13 -1.59 13.20
CA PHE A 790 86.71 -1.21 13.14
C PHE A 790 85.81 -2.44 13.19
N LEU A 791 86.05 -3.45 12.34
CA LEU A 791 85.21 -4.64 12.27
C LEU A 791 85.29 -5.52 13.51
N VAL A 792 86.47 -5.69 14.12
CA VAL A 792 86.61 -6.42 15.40
C VAL A 792 85.73 -5.80 16.48
N ARG A 793 85.71 -4.47 16.58
CA ARG A 793 84.88 -3.78 17.58
C ARG A 793 83.41 -3.82 17.21
N ALA A 794 83.07 -3.55 15.94
CA ALA A 794 81.71 -3.61 15.42
C ALA A 794 81.04 -4.97 15.69
N LEU A 795 81.78 -6.06 15.48
CA LEU A 795 81.28 -7.42 15.60
C LEU A 795 81.64 -8.09 16.93
N SER A 796 82.31 -7.37 17.84
CA SER A 796 82.80 -7.87 19.13
C SER A 796 83.61 -9.18 19.03
N LEU A 797 84.48 -9.29 18.03
CA LEU A 797 85.29 -10.49 17.80
C LEU A 797 86.35 -10.68 18.90
N THR A 798 86.40 -11.87 19.47
CA THR A 798 87.27 -12.20 20.61
C THR A 798 88.29 -13.29 20.31
N ASP A 799 87.99 -14.24 19.43
CA ASP A 799 88.86 -15.35 19.06
C ASP A 799 89.82 -14.96 17.93
N ASP A 800 91.12 -15.17 18.14
CA ASP A 800 92.19 -14.90 17.17
C ASP A 800 92.67 -16.15 16.43
N GLY A 801 92.04 -17.31 16.67
CA GLY A 801 92.33 -18.56 15.97
C GLY A 801 93.76 -19.10 16.19
N GLY A 802 94.48 -18.61 17.21
CA GLY A 802 95.85 -19.02 17.51
C GLY A 802 96.96 -18.11 16.97
N GLY A 803 96.61 -17.00 16.31
CA GLY A 803 97.54 -15.93 15.90
C GLY A 803 98.47 -16.28 14.73
N ASN A 804 98.74 -15.28 13.87
CA ASN A 804 99.63 -15.32 12.71
C ASN A 804 99.10 -16.09 11.48
N THR A 805 98.08 -15.53 10.82
CA THR A 805 97.48 -16.06 9.57
C THR A 805 98.12 -15.48 8.31
N PHE A 806 98.72 -14.30 8.38
CA PHE A 806 99.33 -13.61 7.25
C PHE A 806 100.82 -13.35 7.54
N THR A 807 101.63 -13.18 6.50
CA THR A 807 103.10 -13.10 6.66
C THR A 807 103.64 -11.67 6.77
N ASP A 808 102.80 -10.66 6.53
CA ASP A 808 103.18 -9.24 6.44
C ASP A 808 102.48 -8.35 7.51
N ASP A 809 101.72 -8.94 8.42
CA ASP A 809 101.11 -8.25 9.56
C ASP A 809 101.93 -8.33 10.85
N ASP A 810 102.96 -9.18 10.90
CA ASP A 810 103.94 -9.26 11.98
C ASP A 810 104.52 -7.86 12.30
N GLY A 811 104.25 -7.34 13.52
CA GLY A 811 104.71 -6.02 13.96
C GLY A 811 103.80 -4.85 13.57
N SER A 812 102.66 -5.11 12.94
CA SER A 812 101.56 -4.15 12.79
C SER A 812 100.90 -3.88 14.15
N VAL A 813 100.52 -2.63 14.41
CA VAL A 813 99.72 -2.31 15.62
C VAL A 813 98.31 -2.93 15.60
N PHE A 814 97.90 -3.49 14.46
CA PHE A 814 96.60 -4.15 14.25
C PHE A 814 96.70 -5.68 14.12
N GLU A 815 97.87 -6.28 14.35
CA GLU A 815 98.12 -7.74 14.17
C GLU A 815 97.04 -8.60 14.86
N THR A 816 96.72 -8.30 16.12
CA THR A 816 95.66 -9.02 16.86
C THR A 816 94.27 -8.85 16.25
N ASP A 817 93.94 -7.66 15.75
CA ASP A 817 92.63 -7.42 15.14
C ASP A 817 92.51 -8.13 13.79
N ILE A 818 93.61 -8.20 13.02
CA ILE A 818 93.70 -8.90 11.74
C ILE A 818 93.50 -10.41 11.94
N ALA A 819 94.15 -11.01 12.94
CA ALA A 819 93.99 -12.42 13.28
C ALA A 819 92.54 -12.79 13.59
N LYS A 820 91.83 -11.94 14.34
CA LYS A 820 90.41 -12.13 14.65
C LYS A 820 89.51 -12.08 13.42
N LEU A 821 89.76 -11.14 12.50
CA LEU A 821 89.03 -11.10 11.22
C LEU A 821 89.26 -12.37 10.39
N ALA A 822 90.48 -12.90 10.42
CA ALA A 822 90.84 -14.11 9.68
C ALA A 822 90.16 -15.34 10.28
N ALA A 823 90.18 -15.47 11.61
CA ALA A 823 89.49 -16.54 12.34
C ALA A 823 87.97 -16.52 12.08
N ALA A 824 87.38 -15.33 11.98
CA ALA A 824 85.98 -15.15 11.62
C ALA A 824 85.68 -15.32 10.11
N GLY A 825 86.67 -15.62 9.26
CA GLY A 825 86.47 -15.78 7.81
C GLY A 825 86.17 -14.47 7.04
N ILE A 826 86.27 -13.32 7.72
CA ILE A 826 85.97 -11.99 7.18
C ILE A 826 87.09 -11.48 6.26
N THR A 827 88.30 -12.04 6.28
CA THR A 827 89.39 -11.68 5.34
C THR A 827 89.95 -12.89 4.59
N LYS A 828 90.46 -12.66 3.37
CA LYS A 828 91.05 -13.68 2.48
C LYS A 828 92.41 -13.24 1.93
N GLY A 829 93.11 -12.31 2.59
CA GLY A 829 94.38 -11.76 2.10
C GLY A 829 94.24 -10.72 0.99
N CYS A 830 95.37 -10.22 0.46
CA CYS A 830 95.44 -9.16 -0.56
C CYS A 830 96.24 -9.55 -1.82
N ASN A 831 96.94 -10.69 -1.84
CA ASN A 831 97.85 -11.10 -2.91
C ASN A 831 97.43 -12.43 -3.57
N PRO A 832 96.36 -12.44 -4.39
CA PRO A 832 95.95 -13.65 -5.09
C PRO A 832 97.03 -14.17 -6.06
N PRO A 833 97.15 -15.50 -6.26
CA PRO A 833 96.28 -16.54 -5.70
C PRO A 833 96.70 -17.04 -4.32
N THR A 834 97.89 -16.66 -3.81
CA THR A 834 98.44 -17.23 -2.56
C THR A 834 97.72 -16.71 -1.33
N ASN A 835 97.33 -15.44 -1.33
CA ASN A 835 96.50 -14.82 -0.29
C ASN A 835 97.12 -14.94 1.13
N ASP A 836 98.44 -14.98 1.20
CA ASP A 836 99.26 -15.09 2.41
C ASP A 836 99.72 -13.73 2.98
N ASN A 837 99.39 -12.62 2.31
CA ASN A 837 99.57 -11.26 2.83
C ASN A 837 98.21 -10.63 3.17
N PHE A 838 98.16 -9.83 4.24
CA PHE A 838 97.02 -8.98 4.59
C PHE A 838 97.14 -7.57 4.02
N CYS A 839 98.34 -7.02 3.80
CA CYS A 839 98.59 -5.64 3.38
C CYS A 839 97.98 -4.58 4.33
N PRO A 840 98.39 -4.51 5.62
CA PRO A 840 97.72 -3.68 6.63
C PRO A 840 97.74 -2.16 6.38
N ASN A 841 98.69 -1.68 5.57
CA ASN A 841 98.87 -0.25 5.28
C ASN A 841 98.14 0.20 4.01
N ASP A 842 97.64 -0.72 3.19
CA ASP A 842 96.93 -0.37 1.96
C ASP A 842 95.53 0.18 2.26
N SER A 843 95.06 1.14 1.48
CA SER A 843 93.69 1.65 1.57
C SER A 843 92.67 0.57 1.17
N VAL A 844 91.52 0.56 1.84
CA VAL A 844 90.39 -0.30 1.48
C VAL A 844 89.55 0.37 0.41
N THR A 845 89.32 -0.29 -0.73
CA THR A 845 88.36 0.21 -1.73
C THR A 845 86.92 -0.11 -1.32
N ARG A 846 85.95 0.65 -1.84
CA ARG A 846 84.52 0.42 -1.55
C ARG A 846 84.06 -0.98 -1.95
N GLY A 847 84.55 -1.51 -3.07
CA GLY A 847 84.28 -2.89 -3.51
C GLY A 847 84.86 -3.94 -2.56
N GLN A 848 86.08 -3.72 -2.06
CA GLN A 848 86.66 -4.58 -1.02
C GLN A 848 85.85 -4.50 0.28
N MET A 849 85.41 -3.31 0.67
CA MET A 849 84.57 -3.14 1.86
C MET A 849 83.24 -3.88 1.74
N ALA A 850 82.62 -3.88 0.56
CA ALA A 850 81.45 -4.70 0.28
C ALA A 850 81.70 -6.18 0.54
N ALA A 851 82.83 -6.71 0.07
CA ALA A 851 83.20 -8.10 0.31
C ALA A 851 83.54 -8.41 1.78
N PHE A 852 84.05 -7.43 2.55
CA PHE A 852 84.25 -7.57 3.99
C PHE A 852 82.92 -7.64 4.73
N LEU A 853 82.00 -6.70 4.48
CA LEU A 853 80.71 -6.63 5.16
C LEU A 853 79.77 -7.76 4.77
N ASN A 854 79.74 -8.17 3.51
CA ASN A 854 78.90 -9.31 3.08
C ASN A 854 79.29 -10.57 3.86
N ARG A 855 80.59 -10.89 3.94
CA ARG A 855 81.08 -12.03 4.72
C ARG A 855 80.88 -11.88 6.23
N ALA A 856 80.88 -10.65 6.74
CA ALA A 856 80.56 -10.39 8.13
C ALA A 856 79.06 -10.57 8.43
N GLY A 857 78.18 -10.35 7.45
CA GLY A 857 76.74 -10.58 7.59
C GLY A 857 76.36 -12.07 7.64
N ASP A 858 77.26 -12.96 7.24
CA ASP A 858 77.10 -14.42 7.31
C ASP A 858 77.48 -15.02 8.68
N LEU A 859 77.97 -14.20 9.62
CA LEU A 859 78.32 -14.58 11.00
C LEU A 859 77.14 -14.42 11.95
#